data_AF-A0A0A3J6Q0-F1
#
_entry.id   AF-A0A0A3J6Q0-F1
#
_cell.length_a   1.000
_cell.length_b   1.000
_cell.length_c   1.000
_cell.angle_alpha   90.00
_cell.angle_beta   90.00
_cell.angle_gamma   90.00
#
_symmetry.space_group_name_H-M   'P 1'
#
loop_
_entity.id
_entity.type
_entity.pdbx_description
1 polymer ?
#
loop_
_entity_poly.entity_id
_entity_poly.type
_entity_poly.pdbx_seq_one_letter_code
_entity_poly.pdbx_strand_id
1 'polypeptide(L)'
;MSTFKKAGVLLSATALSVGLLAPMASAGPVGNERMETLPIQVAQTNAKVTKDDLMKRFRELFPNGFPNVTEKEFSMGTGYSRPNDSTVRYELNFSKSIDNRYIYGIFTFVGETLELEQFQYQPVNTKDVLFPAKYSEAEAQKVADEFVKKFDKAGEYELLPNEHNYYSSSLLTQPVQYSFMYTKKKSGVPVSDQSIHIRVLGDGTVTSYYKTHLEKNNFTYDDLSKKQSESDVASRVQDALKAQLSYRIEPDYTTGEYAVKLVYQPNSWVTSGVHALTGEWLTADGLSSTLPNQPITPIVTDPLAAKQQNITSDQAQAIAQKLLATDKKGVTLEIESVQETTTETGKAVFNIQYMYRHKNGGSGTTLTIDKKTGEIINHSDIRNNLEVEEDSSNAEAELTRQQALEKAVAYVKELAPSYAHQYALPVNEGVYEKYNNSYDFTFQRIVNGLTVAGDQITVNVDAKKGNLLSLNVHSYENVEWPAATGILTQQEATKLLKNQLNLKLQYINHPKVENEQHYSLVYQPVFKEDPYAVLDAKTGEWINPYDMANSDKPTIEHPTAAEELNYLIHAGILGGDETFNPDAPVTKEEALKVIMKSVTYMYSDPRYNENETMSQSFTDITPDHPSYQFVTRALKMGMLDASTKTFNATASLSNQELAKWVVGMLKLHNVAQLSDIYELNYSDAGQVDQNLRGYVALAYGMGLLEAENNQLKPKSEVTYAQLAQVIIRLAYKMNEYQIDSY
;
A
#
# COMPACT_ATOMS: atom_id res chain seq x y z
N MET A 1 61.08 30.82 41.94
CA MET A 1 60.73 29.47 41.47
C MET A 1 59.62 29.60 40.45
N SER A 2 59.79 28.89 39.34
CA SER A 2 59.36 29.25 37.98
C SER A 2 57.87 29.08 37.72
N THR A 3 57.25 30.15 37.21
CA THR A 3 55.91 30.20 36.60
C THR A 3 56.05 30.19 35.07
N PHE A 4 55.35 29.29 34.38
CA PHE A 4 55.26 29.28 32.92
C PHE A 4 53.97 29.96 32.44
N LYS A 5 54.13 31.00 31.61
CA LYS A 5 53.10 31.51 30.68
C LYS A 5 53.76 31.91 29.35
N LYS A 6 53.17 31.36 28.27
CA LYS A 6 52.96 31.88 26.91
C LYS A 6 54.14 32.27 25.99
N ALA A 7 54.13 31.66 24.79
CA ALA A 7 54.23 32.23 23.42
C ALA A 7 54.71 31.07 22.49
N GLY A 8 54.20 30.77 21.29
CA GLY A 8 53.45 31.54 20.30
C GLY A 8 54.33 31.85 19.10
N VAL A 9 54.34 31.01 18.04
CA VAL A 9 54.81 31.32 16.65
C VAL A 9 54.10 30.31 15.71
N LEU A 10 53.10 30.72 14.93
CA LEU A 10 53.17 31.18 13.52
C LEU A 10 53.70 30.11 12.55
N LEU A 11 52.79 29.49 11.79
CA LEU A 11 53.11 28.96 10.46
C LEU A 11 52.05 29.39 9.45
N SER A 12 52.58 30.03 8.42
CA SER A 12 51.96 30.70 7.29
C SER A 12 51.22 29.75 6.34
N ALA A 13 50.10 30.25 5.83
CA ALA A 13 49.27 29.65 4.79
C ALA A 13 49.77 30.00 3.38
N THR A 14 49.75 29.00 2.48
CA THR A 14 49.47 29.10 1.02
C THR A 14 49.34 27.66 0.51
N ALA A 15 48.12 27.14 0.33
CA ALA A 15 47.30 27.19 -0.88
C ALA A 15 47.68 26.15 -1.96
N LEU A 16 46.87 25.09 -2.07
CA LEU A 16 46.53 24.43 -3.34
C LEU A 16 45.21 23.67 -3.11
N SER A 17 44.13 24.38 -3.39
CA SER A 17 42.76 23.87 -3.49
C SER A 17 42.58 23.12 -4.81
N VAL A 18 42.36 21.82 -4.73
CA VAL A 18 41.64 21.05 -5.77
C VAL A 18 40.40 20.48 -5.08
N GLY A 19 39.30 21.22 -5.15
CA GLY A 19 38.01 20.78 -4.64
C GLY A 19 37.38 19.79 -5.61
N LEU A 20 37.45 18.50 -5.28
CA LEU A 20 36.48 17.53 -5.77
C LEU A 20 35.24 17.66 -4.90
N LEU A 21 34.21 18.31 -5.44
CA LEU A 21 32.87 18.33 -4.87
C LEU A 21 32.32 16.89 -4.93
N ALA A 22 32.31 16.20 -3.80
CA ALA A 22 31.46 15.03 -3.63
C ALA A 22 29.99 15.50 -3.58
N PRO A 23 29.04 14.88 -4.29
CA PRO A 23 27.63 15.18 -4.11
C PRO A 23 27.24 14.79 -2.68
N MET A 24 26.65 15.73 -1.95
CA MET A 24 26.10 15.49 -0.62
C MET A 24 25.01 14.43 -0.71
N ALA A 25 25.19 13.32 0.00
CA ALA A 25 24.15 12.33 0.23
C ALA A 25 23.01 13.00 1.01
N SER A 26 21.85 13.19 0.39
CA SER A 26 20.64 13.60 1.09
C SER A 26 20.07 12.39 1.83
N ALA A 27 20.04 12.45 3.17
CA ALA A 27 19.24 11.54 3.97
C ALA A 27 17.75 11.80 3.65
N GLY A 28 17.09 10.84 3.01
CA GLY A 28 15.65 10.89 2.74
C GLY A 28 14.82 10.46 3.96
N PRO A 29 13.64 11.04 4.20
CA PRO A 29 12.71 10.55 5.20
C PRO A 29 12.11 9.19 4.79
N VAL A 30 11.82 8.38 5.80
CA VAL A 30 11.21 7.05 5.71
C VAL A 30 9.78 7.17 5.17
N GLY A 31 9.47 6.49 4.07
CA GLY A 31 8.12 6.46 3.49
C GLY A 31 8.04 6.37 1.97
N ASN A 32 9.16 6.54 1.25
CA ASN A 32 9.14 6.28 -0.20
C ASN A 32 9.19 4.77 -0.45
N GLU A 33 8.19 4.26 -1.17
CA GLU A 33 8.40 3.17 -2.12
C GLU A 33 9.74 3.43 -2.81
N ARG A 34 10.73 2.59 -2.54
CA ARG A 34 12.07 2.76 -3.11
C ARG A 34 11.92 2.78 -4.63
N MET A 35 12.09 3.96 -5.22
CA MET A 35 12.30 4.09 -6.65
C MET A 35 13.56 3.29 -6.99
N GLU A 36 13.40 2.23 -7.76
CA GLU A 36 14.51 1.58 -8.44
C GLU A 36 15.02 2.57 -9.48
N THR A 37 16.07 3.34 -9.14
CA THR A 37 16.95 3.90 -10.16
C THR A 37 17.44 2.75 -11.02
N LEU A 38 17.58 2.94 -12.34
CA LEU A 38 18.05 1.89 -13.26
C LEU A 38 19.22 1.11 -12.64
N PRO A 39 19.04 -0.18 -12.27
CA PRO A 39 19.97 -0.90 -11.41
C PRO A 39 21.32 -1.16 -12.07
N ILE A 40 21.42 -0.95 -13.40
CA ILE A 40 22.62 -1.20 -14.19
C ILE A 40 22.89 0.01 -15.08
N GLN A 41 23.83 0.85 -14.65
CA GLN A 41 24.28 1.99 -15.45
C GLN A 41 25.20 1.53 -16.58
N VAL A 42 24.86 1.91 -17.81
CA VAL A 42 25.78 1.81 -18.95
C VAL A 42 26.73 3.01 -18.89
N ALA A 43 28.03 2.80 -19.09
CA ALA A 43 28.97 3.91 -19.23
C ALA A 43 28.45 4.90 -20.28
N GLN A 44 28.28 6.18 -19.90
CA GLN A 44 27.71 7.25 -20.72
C GLN A 44 28.35 7.42 -22.11
N THR A 45 29.51 6.79 -22.33
CA THR A 45 30.26 6.81 -23.59
C THR A 45 29.63 6.01 -24.73
N ASN A 46 28.64 5.14 -24.48
CA ASN A 46 27.98 4.31 -25.51
C ASN A 46 26.55 4.76 -25.87
N ALA A 47 26.01 5.82 -25.26
CA ALA A 47 24.65 6.27 -25.49
C ALA A 47 24.53 7.05 -26.82
N LYS A 48 23.69 6.56 -27.76
CA LYS A 48 23.36 7.28 -29.01
C LYS A 48 22.40 8.46 -28.79
N VAL A 49 21.66 8.46 -27.69
CA VAL A 49 20.65 9.47 -27.34
C VAL A 49 21.26 10.48 -26.38
N THR A 50 21.12 11.78 -26.68
CA THR A 50 21.62 12.87 -25.85
C THR A 50 20.56 13.40 -24.89
N LYS A 51 20.97 14.20 -23.89
CA LYS A 51 20.03 14.93 -23.02
C LYS A 51 19.12 15.85 -23.85
N ASP A 52 19.63 16.48 -24.90
CA ASP A 52 18.85 17.37 -25.76
C ASP A 52 17.77 16.61 -26.54
N ASP A 53 18.05 15.38 -26.99
CA ASP A 53 17.06 14.51 -27.63
C ASP A 53 15.92 14.14 -26.67
N LEU A 54 16.26 13.78 -25.42
CA LEU A 54 15.27 13.51 -24.37
C LEU A 54 14.45 14.73 -24.01
N MET A 55 15.10 15.89 -23.85
CA MET A 55 14.42 17.15 -23.55
C MET A 55 13.45 17.52 -24.66
N LYS A 56 13.83 17.34 -25.93
CA LYS A 56 12.95 17.55 -27.07
C LYS A 56 11.72 16.63 -26.99
N ARG A 57 11.93 15.32 -26.81
CA ARG A 57 10.84 14.35 -26.68
C ARG A 57 9.93 14.66 -25.49
N PHE A 58 10.51 15.05 -24.36
CA PHE A 58 9.78 15.48 -23.18
C PHE A 58 8.89 16.69 -23.47
N ARG A 59 9.40 17.73 -24.15
CA ARG A 59 8.61 18.91 -24.51
C ARG A 59 7.50 18.61 -25.53
N GLU A 60 7.67 17.62 -26.41
CA GLU A 60 6.61 17.15 -27.30
C GLU A 60 5.43 16.54 -26.52
N LEU A 61 5.71 15.73 -25.51
CA LEU A 61 4.68 15.07 -24.68
C LEU A 61 4.04 16.02 -23.66
N PHE A 62 4.84 16.96 -23.13
CA PHE A 62 4.48 17.90 -22.06
C PHE A 62 4.71 19.37 -22.47
N PRO A 63 4.04 19.88 -23.52
CA PRO A 63 4.34 21.20 -24.09
C PRO A 63 4.11 22.36 -23.13
N ASN A 64 3.10 22.26 -22.26
CA ASN A 64 2.78 23.24 -21.22
C ASN A 64 3.10 22.72 -19.80
N GLY A 65 3.81 21.60 -19.69
CA GLY A 65 4.11 20.96 -18.41
C GLY A 65 5.25 21.64 -17.66
N PHE A 66 5.16 21.62 -16.33
CA PHE A 66 6.26 21.96 -15.42
C PHE A 66 6.81 23.40 -15.59
N PRO A 67 5.95 24.45 -15.52
CA PRO A 67 6.35 25.84 -15.79
C PRO A 67 7.44 26.37 -14.85
N ASN A 68 7.54 25.79 -13.64
CA ASN A 68 8.54 26.18 -12.63
C ASN A 68 9.87 25.41 -12.76
N VAL A 69 10.07 24.61 -13.81
CA VAL A 69 11.26 23.78 -14.02
C VAL A 69 11.94 24.15 -15.35
N THR A 70 13.24 24.49 -15.28
CA THR A 70 14.05 24.78 -16.46
C THR A 70 14.93 23.58 -16.82
N GLU A 71 15.57 23.61 -17.99
CA GLU A 71 16.43 22.50 -18.45
C GLU A 71 17.65 22.25 -17.54
N LYS A 72 18.01 23.24 -16.70
CA LYS A 72 19.14 23.15 -15.77
C LYS A 72 18.86 22.23 -14.59
N GLU A 73 17.61 22.11 -14.17
CA GLU A 73 17.22 21.21 -13.07
C GLU A 73 17.15 19.75 -13.50
N PHE A 74 17.14 19.47 -14.81
CA PHE A 74 17.08 18.10 -15.31
C PHE A 74 18.44 17.41 -15.27
N SER A 75 18.44 16.16 -14.82
CA SER A 75 19.54 15.22 -14.95
C SER A 75 19.14 14.04 -15.83
N MET A 76 20.12 13.41 -16.49
CA MET A 76 19.91 12.28 -17.39
C MET A 76 20.62 11.04 -16.84
N GLY A 77 19.89 9.93 -16.77
CA GLY A 77 20.40 8.59 -16.48
C GLY A 77 20.25 7.66 -17.68
N THR A 78 21.06 6.62 -17.75
CA THR A 78 20.95 5.58 -18.79
C THR A 78 21.28 4.21 -18.20
N GLY A 79 20.51 3.19 -18.57
CA GLY A 79 20.69 1.86 -18.00
C GLY A 79 19.73 0.82 -18.54
N TYR A 80 19.85 -0.37 -17.98
CA TYR A 80 18.92 -1.48 -18.21
C TYR A 80 17.99 -1.62 -17.01
N SER A 81 16.77 -2.12 -17.24
CA SER A 81 15.88 -2.41 -16.12
C SER A 81 16.36 -3.64 -15.33
N ARG A 82 17.09 -4.57 -15.98
CA ARG A 82 17.48 -5.88 -15.41
C ARG A 82 18.81 -6.41 -15.99
N PRO A 83 19.50 -7.35 -15.33
CA PRO A 83 20.75 -7.96 -15.83
C PRO A 83 20.69 -8.59 -17.23
N ASN A 84 19.53 -9.15 -17.60
CA ASN A 84 19.33 -9.82 -18.89
C ASN A 84 18.53 -8.98 -19.89
N ASP A 85 18.21 -7.74 -19.55
CA ASP A 85 17.48 -6.85 -20.43
C ASP A 85 18.39 -6.37 -21.56
N SER A 86 17.87 -6.40 -22.79
CA SER A 86 18.60 -5.95 -23.98
C SER A 86 18.20 -4.55 -24.45
N THR A 87 17.18 -3.96 -23.82
CA THR A 87 16.64 -2.67 -24.22
C THR A 87 17.14 -1.55 -23.30
N VAL A 88 17.91 -0.64 -23.87
CA VAL A 88 18.42 0.54 -23.14
C VAL A 88 17.26 1.47 -22.79
N ARG A 89 17.24 1.93 -21.54
CA ARG A 89 16.36 2.98 -21.03
C ARG A 89 17.13 4.26 -20.76
N TYR A 90 16.44 5.36 -20.96
CA TYR A 90 16.91 6.71 -20.77
C TYR A 90 16.01 7.41 -19.77
N GLU A 91 16.58 7.78 -18.63
CA GLU A 91 15.88 8.48 -17.58
C GLU A 91 16.15 9.97 -17.69
N LEU A 92 15.09 10.77 -17.58
CA LEU A 92 15.16 12.21 -17.39
C LEU A 92 14.49 12.50 -16.06
N ASN A 93 15.20 13.12 -15.11
CA ASN A 93 14.63 13.44 -13.79
C ASN A 93 14.95 14.87 -13.38
N PHE A 94 14.13 15.44 -12.50
CA PHE A 94 14.41 16.73 -11.86
C PHE A 94 13.93 16.71 -10.42
N SER A 95 14.55 17.55 -9.60
CA SER A 95 14.07 17.88 -8.27
C SER A 95 14.24 19.36 -7.99
N LYS A 96 13.27 19.96 -7.29
CA LYS A 96 13.29 21.39 -6.98
C LYS A 96 12.50 21.68 -5.72
N SER A 97 13.01 22.60 -4.89
CA SER A 97 12.25 23.17 -3.79
C SER A 97 11.58 24.48 -4.24
N ILE A 98 10.30 24.63 -3.95
CA ILE A 98 9.48 25.82 -4.20
C ILE A 98 8.76 26.13 -2.88
N ASP A 99 9.05 27.28 -2.26
CA ASP A 99 8.42 27.70 -1.00
C ASP A 99 8.48 26.63 0.11
N ASN A 100 9.66 26.04 0.31
CA ASN A 100 9.92 24.90 1.21
C ASN A 100 9.18 23.60 0.87
N ARG A 101 8.51 23.53 -0.28
CA ARG A 101 7.86 22.31 -0.78
C ARG A 101 8.71 21.69 -1.87
N TYR A 102 8.92 20.39 -1.76
CA TYR A 102 9.71 19.63 -2.72
C TYR A 102 8.82 19.14 -3.86
N ILE A 103 9.23 19.42 -5.10
CA ILE A 103 8.69 18.79 -6.30
C ILE A 103 9.75 17.91 -6.94
N TYR A 104 9.29 16.83 -7.55
CA TYR A 104 10.13 15.88 -8.24
C TYR A 104 9.40 15.28 -9.43
N GLY A 105 10.11 15.02 -10.52
CA GLY A 105 9.60 14.26 -11.64
C GLY A 105 10.66 13.36 -12.25
N ILE A 106 10.23 12.20 -12.74
CA ILE A 106 11.04 11.20 -13.43
C ILE A 106 10.29 10.68 -14.65
N PHE A 107 11.02 10.54 -15.75
CA PHE A 107 10.50 10.13 -17.05
C PHE A 107 11.46 9.09 -17.62
N THR A 108 10.96 7.89 -17.88
CA THR A 108 11.73 6.77 -18.43
C THR A 108 11.30 6.52 -19.86
N PHE A 109 12.26 6.66 -20.77
CA PHE A 109 12.10 6.45 -22.19
C PHE A 109 12.84 5.19 -22.65
N VAL A 110 12.26 4.47 -23.61
CA VAL A 110 12.76 3.16 -24.05
C VAL A 110 13.30 3.24 -25.48
N GLY A 111 14.49 2.67 -25.68
CA GLY A 111 15.09 2.45 -26.99
C GLY A 111 15.42 3.74 -27.76
N GLU A 112 15.75 3.60 -29.05
CA GLU A 112 16.05 4.74 -29.93
C GLU A 112 14.79 5.53 -30.34
N THR A 113 13.58 4.94 -30.15
CA THR A 113 12.30 5.58 -30.45
C THR A 113 11.85 6.57 -29.37
N LEU A 114 12.47 6.53 -28.19
CA LEU A 114 12.12 7.36 -27.04
C LEU A 114 10.62 7.28 -26.71
N GLU A 115 10.09 6.06 -26.71
CA GLU A 115 8.74 5.80 -26.23
C GLU A 115 8.70 5.98 -24.71
N LEU A 116 7.72 6.73 -24.21
CA LEU A 116 7.53 6.88 -22.76
C LEU A 116 7.00 5.56 -22.20
N GLU A 117 7.75 4.95 -21.31
CA GLU A 117 7.37 3.74 -20.59
C GLU A 117 6.77 4.09 -19.23
N GLN A 118 7.42 5.00 -18.51
CA GLN A 118 7.01 5.39 -17.17
C GLN A 118 7.24 6.89 -16.96
N PHE A 119 6.33 7.49 -16.21
CA PHE A 119 6.46 8.84 -15.71
C PHE A 119 5.84 8.94 -14.31
N GLN A 120 6.50 9.65 -13.41
CA GLN A 120 5.95 10.03 -12.12
C GLN A 120 6.28 11.48 -11.81
N TYR A 121 5.32 12.20 -11.24
CA TYR A 121 5.43 13.59 -10.82
C TYR A 121 4.76 13.80 -9.47
N GLN A 122 5.49 14.43 -8.56
CA GLN A 122 4.98 14.93 -7.31
C GLN A 122 4.88 16.46 -7.39
N PRO A 123 3.68 17.02 -7.64
CA PRO A 123 3.45 18.46 -7.59
C PRO A 123 3.42 18.97 -6.15
N VAL A 124 3.43 20.30 -6.04
CA VAL A 124 3.02 20.97 -4.80
C VAL A 124 1.52 20.77 -4.61
N ASN A 125 1.10 20.19 -3.48
CA ASN A 125 -0.31 20.07 -3.15
C ASN A 125 -0.93 21.45 -2.93
N THR A 126 -1.94 21.80 -3.72
CA THR A 126 -2.76 23.01 -3.55
C THR A 126 -4.13 22.66 -2.98
N LYS A 127 -4.90 23.67 -2.58
CA LYS A 127 -6.31 23.47 -2.18
C LYS A 127 -7.11 22.71 -3.25
N ASP A 128 -6.93 23.06 -4.52
CA ASP A 128 -7.65 22.48 -5.67
C ASP A 128 -7.49 20.96 -5.87
N VAL A 129 -6.45 20.35 -5.28
CA VAL A 129 -6.27 18.89 -5.35
C VAL A 129 -6.86 18.16 -4.15
N LEU A 130 -7.26 18.87 -3.09
CA LEU A 130 -7.87 18.28 -1.90
C LEU A 130 -9.40 18.19 -2.06
N PHE A 131 -10.07 17.44 -1.20
CA PHE A 131 -11.53 17.34 -1.25
C PHE A 131 -12.22 18.68 -0.83
N PRO A 132 -13.33 19.08 -1.47
CA PRO A 132 -13.83 18.56 -2.74
C PRO A 132 -12.88 18.90 -3.91
N ALA A 133 -12.64 17.89 -4.74
CA ALA A 133 -11.77 18.02 -5.90
C ALA A 133 -12.38 18.99 -6.92
N LYS A 134 -11.53 19.77 -7.59
CA LYS A 134 -11.94 20.68 -8.67
C LYS A 134 -12.49 19.94 -9.88
N TYR A 135 -11.95 18.76 -10.18
CA TYR A 135 -12.38 17.87 -11.26
C TYR A 135 -13.09 16.69 -10.64
N SER A 136 -14.26 16.36 -11.19
CA SER A 136 -14.90 15.07 -10.96
C SER A 136 -14.09 13.93 -11.59
N GLU A 137 -14.35 12.69 -11.15
CA GLU A 137 -13.74 11.49 -11.76
C GLU A 137 -13.97 11.45 -13.29
N ALA A 138 -15.17 11.81 -13.75
CA ALA A 138 -15.50 11.84 -15.18
C ALA A 138 -14.73 12.92 -15.96
N GLU A 139 -14.40 14.05 -15.34
CA GLU A 139 -13.56 15.08 -15.95
C GLU A 139 -12.09 14.66 -15.94
N ALA A 140 -11.62 14.05 -14.85
CA ALA A 140 -10.28 13.47 -14.76
C ALA A 140 -10.08 12.33 -15.78
N GLN A 141 -11.11 11.53 -16.04
CA GLN A 141 -11.09 10.49 -17.07
C GLN A 141 -10.88 11.10 -18.45
N LYS A 142 -11.54 12.23 -18.78
CA LYS A 142 -11.31 12.92 -20.06
C LYS A 142 -9.86 13.38 -20.20
N VAL A 143 -9.25 13.84 -19.11
CA VAL A 143 -7.81 14.20 -19.10
C VAL A 143 -6.95 12.96 -19.38
N ALA A 144 -7.23 11.82 -18.75
CA ALA A 144 -6.51 10.58 -19.00
C ALA A 144 -6.69 10.10 -20.45
N ASP A 145 -7.91 10.16 -21.00
CA ASP A 145 -8.22 9.80 -22.39
C ASP A 145 -7.45 10.66 -23.39
N GLU A 146 -7.35 11.96 -23.14
CA GLU A 146 -6.54 12.88 -23.95
C GLU A 146 -5.05 12.60 -23.82
N PHE A 147 -4.59 12.20 -22.63
CA PHE A 147 -3.19 11.86 -22.40
C PHE A 147 -2.78 10.58 -23.16
N VAL A 148 -3.60 9.51 -23.12
CA VAL A 148 -3.33 8.26 -23.85
C VAL A 148 -3.22 8.48 -25.35
N LYS A 149 -4.06 9.36 -25.92
CA LYS A 149 -4.06 9.67 -27.36
C LYS A 149 -2.75 10.27 -27.89
N LYS A 150 -1.86 10.73 -27.01
CA LYS A 150 -0.53 11.25 -27.39
C LYS A 150 0.45 10.14 -27.79
N PHE A 151 0.17 8.88 -27.46
CA PHE A 151 1.08 7.76 -27.70
C PHE A 151 0.74 7.01 -28.98
N ASP A 152 1.78 6.44 -29.61
CA ASP A 152 1.61 5.57 -30.76
C ASP A 152 0.77 4.34 -30.39
N LYS A 153 -0.09 3.90 -31.31
CA LYS A 153 -0.99 2.76 -31.12
C LYS A 153 -1.98 2.93 -29.94
N ALA A 154 -2.24 4.16 -29.50
CA ALA A 154 -3.28 4.45 -28.50
C ALA A 154 -4.65 3.83 -28.85
N GLY A 155 -4.99 3.74 -30.14
CA GLY A 155 -6.23 3.11 -30.60
C GLY A 155 -6.29 1.58 -30.40
N GLU A 156 -5.20 0.93 -30.00
CA GLU A 156 -5.20 -0.49 -29.58
C GLU A 156 -5.60 -0.65 -28.11
N TYR A 157 -5.67 0.43 -27.33
CA TYR A 157 -5.99 0.42 -25.91
C TYR A 157 -7.39 0.99 -25.66
N GLU A 158 -8.14 0.31 -24.80
CA GLU A 158 -9.46 0.76 -24.36
C GLU A 158 -9.48 0.89 -22.85
N LEU A 159 -10.15 1.93 -22.35
CA LEU A 159 -10.38 2.10 -20.92
C LEU A 159 -11.10 0.86 -20.38
N LEU A 160 -10.53 0.23 -19.36
CA LEU A 160 -11.23 -0.77 -18.58
C LEU A 160 -12.13 -0.03 -17.58
N PRO A 161 -13.46 -0.21 -17.65
CA PRO A 161 -14.36 0.39 -16.67
C PRO A 161 -14.01 -0.12 -15.28
N ASN A 162 -13.64 0.80 -14.39
CA ASN A 162 -13.42 0.65 -12.94
C ASN A 162 -13.49 -0.79 -12.41
N GLU A 163 -12.40 -1.56 -12.55
CA GLU A 163 -12.12 -2.62 -11.59
C GLU A 163 -11.56 -1.93 -10.34
N HIS A 164 -12.46 -1.71 -9.38
CA HIS A 164 -12.17 -1.28 -8.01
C HIS A 164 -11.23 -0.07 -7.94
N ASN A 165 -11.81 1.13 -8.06
CA ASN A 165 -11.17 2.31 -7.48
C ASN A 165 -11.03 2.03 -5.99
N TYR A 166 -9.84 1.63 -5.58
CA TYR A 166 -9.45 1.53 -4.19
C TYR A 166 -9.47 2.96 -3.65
N TYR A 167 -10.64 3.41 -3.22
CA TYR A 167 -10.74 4.46 -2.22
C TYR A 167 -10.17 3.83 -0.95
N SER A 168 -8.84 3.75 -0.85
CA SER A 168 -8.23 3.84 0.47
C SER A 168 -8.80 5.13 1.06
N SER A 169 -9.38 5.06 2.25
CA SER A 169 -9.83 6.24 3.00
C SER A 169 -8.65 7.21 3.13
N SER A 170 -8.54 8.09 2.14
CA SER A 170 -7.43 9.03 2.05
C SER A 170 -7.77 10.16 3.01
N LEU A 171 -6.79 10.55 3.82
CA LEU A 171 -6.97 11.69 4.71
C LEU A 171 -7.37 12.92 3.88
N LEU A 172 -8.19 13.79 4.43
CA LEU A 172 -8.59 15.03 3.76
C LEU A 172 -7.40 15.98 3.49
N THR A 173 -6.27 15.74 4.16
CA THR A 173 -5.00 16.45 3.94
C THR A 173 -4.22 15.94 2.73
N GLN A 174 -4.64 14.80 2.16
CA GLN A 174 -4.04 14.20 0.98
C GLN A 174 -4.79 14.58 -0.30
N PRO A 175 -4.08 14.67 -1.44
CA PRO A 175 -4.72 14.92 -2.73
C PRO A 175 -5.74 13.85 -3.07
N VAL A 176 -6.89 14.27 -3.58
CA VAL A 176 -7.81 13.41 -4.32
C VAL A 176 -7.11 12.95 -5.59
N GLN A 177 -7.15 11.66 -5.87
CA GLN A 177 -6.49 11.04 -7.01
C GLN A 177 -7.44 10.05 -7.67
N TYR A 178 -7.48 10.09 -9.00
CA TYR A 178 -8.23 9.17 -9.85
C TYR A 178 -7.23 8.30 -10.60
N SER A 179 -7.49 6.99 -10.63
CA SER A 179 -6.64 6.02 -11.33
C SER A 179 -7.43 5.40 -12.48
N PHE A 180 -6.83 5.37 -13.67
CA PHE A 180 -7.45 4.83 -14.88
C PHE A 180 -6.54 3.76 -15.47
N MET A 181 -7.13 2.61 -15.80
CA MET A 181 -6.43 1.50 -16.46
C MET A 181 -6.99 1.33 -17.87
N TYR A 182 -6.09 1.34 -18.85
CA TYR A 182 -6.41 1.04 -20.24
C TYR A 182 -5.76 -0.28 -20.59
N THR A 183 -6.52 -1.19 -21.21
CA THR A 183 -5.99 -2.50 -21.61
C THR A 183 -6.00 -2.62 -23.12
N LYS A 184 -4.93 -3.20 -23.63
CA LYS A 184 -4.80 -3.48 -25.04
C LYS A 184 -5.83 -4.52 -25.47
N LYS A 185 -6.47 -4.29 -26.61
CA LYS A 185 -7.33 -5.27 -27.27
C LYS A 185 -6.75 -5.72 -28.59
N LYS A 186 -6.81 -7.03 -28.82
CA LYS A 186 -6.53 -7.68 -30.11
C LYS A 186 -7.84 -8.24 -30.64
N SER A 187 -8.30 -7.75 -31.79
CA SER A 187 -9.57 -8.19 -32.39
C SER A 187 -10.78 -8.06 -31.43
N GLY A 188 -10.79 -7.02 -30.58
CA GLY A 188 -11.82 -6.80 -29.57
C GLY A 188 -11.67 -7.60 -28.27
N VAL A 189 -10.67 -8.48 -28.16
CA VAL A 189 -10.39 -9.30 -26.97
C VAL A 189 -9.23 -8.69 -26.17
N PRO A 190 -9.35 -8.51 -24.83
CA PRO A 190 -8.28 -8.01 -23.97
C PRO A 190 -7.02 -8.89 -24.00
N VAL A 191 -5.85 -8.26 -23.85
CA VAL A 191 -4.56 -8.93 -23.66
C VAL A 191 -4.13 -8.72 -22.21
N SER A 192 -4.01 -9.80 -21.44
CA SER A 192 -4.05 -9.76 -19.97
C SER A 192 -2.91 -8.98 -19.30
N ASP A 193 -1.74 -8.91 -19.93
CA ASP A 193 -0.52 -8.30 -19.39
C ASP A 193 -0.13 -7.01 -20.12
N GLN A 194 -0.98 -6.47 -20.99
CA GLN A 194 -0.71 -5.25 -21.75
C GLN A 194 -1.65 -4.12 -21.35
N SER A 195 -1.25 -3.36 -20.33
CA SER A 195 -2.02 -2.23 -19.80
C SER A 195 -1.22 -0.93 -19.78
N ILE A 196 -1.96 0.17 -19.66
CA ILE A 196 -1.49 1.52 -19.35
C ILE A 196 -2.24 1.97 -18.09
N HIS A 197 -1.51 2.40 -17.09
CA HIS A 197 -2.05 2.96 -15.85
C HIS A 197 -1.76 4.46 -15.82
N ILE A 198 -2.78 5.27 -15.56
CA ILE A 198 -2.66 6.72 -15.47
C ILE A 198 -3.26 7.18 -14.15
N ARG A 199 -2.58 8.11 -13.49
CA ARG A 199 -3.09 8.79 -12.30
C ARG A 199 -3.28 10.27 -12.57
N VAL A 200 -4.45 10.78 -12.20
CA VAL A 200 -4.85 12.18 -12.36
C VAL A 200 -5.27 12.73 -11.00
N LEU A 201 -4.75 13.89 -10.60
CA LEU A 201 -5.15 14.55 -9.36
C LEU A 201 -6.50 15.27 -9.50
N GLY A 202 -7.08 15.63 -8.35
CA GLY A 202 -8.33 16.40 -8.25
C GLY A 202 -8.35 17.75 -8.97
N ASP A 203 -7.20 18.27 -9.43
CA ASP A 203 -7.11 19.49 -10.24
C ASP A 203 -6.95 19.22 -11.76
N GLY A 204 -6.94 17.95 -12.18
CA GLY A 204 -6.69 17.52 -13.55
C GLY A 204 -5.21 17.31 -13.89
N THR A 205 -4.28 17.42 -12.95
CA THR A 205 -2.85 17.17 -13.21
C THR A 205 -2.58 15.67 -13.37
N VAL A 206 -2.03 15.25 -14.51
CA VAL A 206 -1.50 13.88 -14.68
C VAL A 206 -0.19 13.74 -13.91
N THR A 207 -0.17 12.84 -12.93
CA THR A 207 0.99 12.64 -12.03
C THR A 207 1.68 11.30 -12.20
N SER A 208 1.02 10.33 -12.84
CA SER A 208 1.64 9.06 -13.14
C SER A 208 1.16 8.53 -14.47
N TYR A 209 2.09 7.90 -15.20
CA TYR A 209 1.84 7.06 -16.35
C TYR A 209 2.77 5.87 -16.24
N TYR A 210 2.22 4.68 -16.42
CA TYR A 210 3.00 3.45 -16.51
C TYR A 210 2.40 2.57 -17.59
N LYS A 211 3.22 2.16 -18.56
CA LYS A 211 2.86 1.20 -19.59
C LYS A 211 3.64 -0.08 -19.36
N THR A 212 2.96 -1.22 -19.37
CA THR A 212 3.65 -2.50 -19.25
C THR A 212 4.62 -2.70 -20.40
N HIS A 213 5.89 -2.90 -20.07
CA HIS A 213 6.95 -3.16 -21.04
C HIS A 213 7.09 -4.66 -21.30
N LEU A 214 7.27 -5.00 -22.57
CA LEU A 214 7.55 -6.36 -23.01
C LEU A 214 8.92 -6.41 -23.71
N GLU A 215 9.75 -7.39 -23.35
CA GLU A 215 11.09 -7.57 -23.92
C GLU A 215 11.09 -7.87 -25.43
N LYS A 216 9.95 -8.31 -25.97
CA LYS A 216 9.77 -8.79 -27.33
C LYS A 216 8.54 -8.10 -27.93
N ASN A 217 8.57 -7.82 -29.23
CA ASN A 217 7.55 -6.96 -29.86
C ASN A 217 6.74 -7.71 -30.95
N ASN A 218 7.16 -8.93 -31.31
CA ASN A 218 6.57 -9.75 -32.37
C ASN A 218 5.79 -10.91 -31.77
N PHE A 219 4.64 -10.61 -31.18
CA PHE A 219 3.77 -11.63 -30.61
C PHE A 219 2.87 -12.28 -31.65
N THR A 220 2.69 -13.58 -31.49
CA THR A 220 1.65 -14.36 -32.18
C THR A 220 0.46 -14.55 -31.25
N TYR A 221 -0.70 -14.78 -31.84
CA TYR A 221 -1.96 -14.89 -31.13
C TYR A 221 -2.75 -16.06 -31.69
N ASP A 222 -3.46 -16.76 -30.81
CA ASP A 222 -4.49 -17.70 -31.23
C ASP A 222 -5.52 -17.05 -32.16
N ASP A 223 -5.94 -17.84 -33.15
CA ASP A 223 -6.95 -17.43 -34.11
C ASP A 223 -8.34 -17.44 -33.46
N LEU A 224 -8.85 -16.23 -33.20
CA LEU A 224 -10.15 -15.99 -32.58
C LEU A 224 -11.30 -16.74 -33.29
N SER A 225 -11.20 -16.98 -34.60
CA SER A 225 -12.24 -17.67 -35.36
C SER A 225 -12.34 -19.17 -35.07
N LYS A 226 -11.32 -19.76 -34.43
CA LYS A 226 -11.25 -21.18 -34.08
C LYS A 226 -11.70 -21.48 -32.65
N LYS A 227 -12.16 -20.47 -31.90
CA LYS A 227 -12.62 -20.66 -30.52
C LYS A 227 -13.84 -21.58 -30.46
N GLN A 228 -13.88 -22.42 -29.44
CA GLN A 228 -15.07 -23.18 -29.06
C GLN A 228 -16.19 -22.24 -28.62
N SER A 229 -17.42 -22.73 -28.69
CA SER A 229 -18.58 -21.98 -28.26
C SER A 229 -18.49 -21.71 -26.74
N GLU A 230 -18.91 -20.52 -26.34
CA GLU A 230 -18.91 -20.13 -24.92
C GLU A 230 -19.82 -21.06 -24.11
N SER A 231 -20.92 -21.55 -24.69
CA SER A 231 -21.82 -22.51 -24.04
C SER A 231 -21.15 -23.85 -23.74
N ASP A 232 -20.35 -24.39 -24.67
CA ASP A 232 -19.67 -25.68 -24.46
C ASP A 232 -18.63 -25.57 -23.35
N VAL A 233 -17.88 -24.47 -23.35
CA VAL A 233 -16.89 -24.17 -22.29
C VAL A 233 -17.58 -23.92 -20.96
N ALA A 234 -18.68 -23.18 -20.95
CA ALA A 234 -19.46 -22.93 -19.73
C ALA A 234 -20.00 -24.23 -19.13
N SER A 235 -20.52 -25.16 -19.93
CA SER A 235 -20.94 -26.47 -19.43
C SER A 235 -19.77 -27.24 -18.80
N ARG A 236 -18.61 -27.26 -19.45
CA ARG A 236 -17.40 -27.89 -18.91
C ARG A 236 -16.97 -27.27 -17.58
N VAL A 237 -17.01 -25.95 -17.48
CA VAL A 237 -16.69 -25.20 -16.25
C VAL A 237 -17.71 -25.53 -15.16
N GLN A 238 -19.00 -25.52 -15.47
CA GLN A 238 -20.05 -25.86 -14.52
C GLN A 238 -19.93 -27.31 -14.02
N ASP A 239 -19.58 -28.28 -14.87
CA ASP A 239 -19.43 -29.68 -14.45
C ASP A 239 -18.25 -29.88 -13.49
N ALA A 240 -17.17 -29.12 -13.68
CA ALA A 240 -16.00 -29.17 -12.82
C ALA A 240 -16.12 -28.32 -11.55
N LEU A 241 -16.99 -27.29 -11.56
CA LEU A 241 -17.15 -26.33 -10.47
C LEU A 241 -17.71 -26.98 -9.21
N LYS A 242 -16.99 -26.81 -8.11
CA LYS A 242 -17.40 -27.18 -6.75
C LYS A 242 -17.12 -26.03 -5.80
N ALA A 243 -18.07 -25.76 -4.91
CA ALA A 243 -17.84 -24.87 -3.79
C ALA A 243 -16.84 -25.51 -2.81
N GLN A 244 -15.79 -24.77 -2.47
CA GLN A 244 -14.79 -25.14 -1.48
C GLN A 244 -15.00 -24.29 -0.23
N LEU A 245 -15.25 -24.96 0.89
CA LEU A 245 -15.38 -24.31 2.19
C LEU A 245 -14.00 -23.96 2.73
N SER A 246 -13.84 -22.75 3.25
CA SER A 246 -12.61 -22.28 3.92
C SER A 246 -12.94 -21.28 5.01
N TYR A 247 -11.99 -21.05 5.91
CA TYR A 247 -12.01 -19.88 6.78
C TYR A 247 -11.43 -18.68 6.04
N ARG A 248 -11.95 -17.49 6.32
CA ARG A 248 -11.40 -16.22 5.85
C ARG A 248 -11.24 -15.28 7.03
N ILE A 249 -10.06 -14.70 7.17
CA ILE A 249 -9.79 -13.64 8.13
C ILE A 249 -10.09 -12.29 7.46
N GLU A 250 -10.87 -11.47 8.15
CA GLU A 250 -11.27 -10.13 7.72
C GLU A 250 -10.71 -9.11 8.72
N PRO A 251 -9.55 -8.50 8.45
CA PRO A 251 -9.00 -7.45 9.29
C PRO A 251 -9.82 -6.16 9.17
N ASP A 252 -10.09 -5.53 10.30
CA ASP A 252 -10.54 -4.15 10.38
C ASP A 252 -9.32 -3.26 10.61
N TYR A 253 -8.82 -2.67 9.52
CA TYR A 253 -7.64 -1.80 9.56
C TYR A 253 -7.86 -0.50 10.35
N THR A 254 -9.10 -0.16 10.71
CA THR A 254 -9.41 1.04 11.51
C THR A 254 -9.32 0.80 13.01
N THR A 255 -9.60 -0.43 13.46
CA THR A 255 -9.53 -0.83 14.87
C THR A 255 -8.31 -1.70 15.18
N GLY A 256 -7.73 -2.35 14.16
CA GLY A 256 -6.72 -3.39 14.32
C GLY A 256 -7.30 -4.74 14.74
N GLU A 257 -8.63 -4.87 14.85
CA GLU A 257 -9.31 -6.14 15.12
C GLU A 257 -9.47 -6.97 13.86
N TYR A 258 -9.91 -8.21 14.01
CA TYR A 258 -10.24 -9.07 12.87
C TYR A 258 -11.41 -9.99 13.19
N ALA A 259 -12.21 -10.28 12.17
CA ALA A 259 -13.28 -11.29 12.22
C ALA A 259 -12.86 -12.54 11.43
N VAL A 260 -13.42 -13.68 11.82
CA VAL A 260 -13.28 -14.92 11.05
C VAL A 260 -14.64 -15.35 10.53
N LYS A 261 -14.74 -15.55 9.21
CA LYS A 261 -15.93 -16.08 8.55
C LYS A 261 -15.64 -17.44 7.92
N LEU A 262 -16.68 -18.27 7.84
CA LEU A 262 -16.69 -19.42 6.97
C LEU A 262 -17.23 -18.96 5.62
N VAL A 263 -16.49 -19.24 4.55
CA VAL A 263 -16.85 -18.82 3.20
C VAL A 263 -16.74 -19.97 2.21
N TYR A 264 -17.59 -19.93 1.19
CA TYR A 264 -17.50 -20.76 0.01
C TYR A 264 -16.88 -19.98 -1.14
N GLN A 265 -15.89 -20.59 -1.79
CA GLN A 265 -15.28 -20.08 -3.02
C GLN A 265 -15.26 -21.16 -4.10
N PRO A 266 -15.13 -20.80 -5.39
CA PRO A 266 -14.85 -21.78 -6.43
C PRO A 266 -13.57 -22.56 -6.11
N ASN A 267 -13.51 -23.84 -6.48
CA ASN A 267 -12.26 -24.59 -6.41
C ASN A 267 -11.21 -23.96 -7.35
N SER A 268 -10.03 -23.68 -6.81
CA SER A 268 -8.98 -22.83 -7.42
C SER A 268 -8.54 -23.25 -8.82
N TRP A 269 -8.57 -24.54 -9.13
CA TRP A 269 -8.17 -25.04 -10.44
C TRP A 269 -9.12 -24.65 -11.58
N VAL A 270 -10.41 -24.45 -11.27
CA VAL A 270 -11.38 -23.97 -12.28
C VAL A 270 -11.12 -22.50 -12.62
N THR A 271 -10.62 -21.72 -11.67
CA THR A 271 -10.36 -20.29 -11.85
C THR A 271 -9.08 -20.01 -12.65
N SER A 272 -8.33 -21.01 -13.11
CA SER A 272 -7.19 -20.78 -14.01
C SER A 272 -7.60 -20.60 -15.48
N GLY A 273 -8.82 -21.00 -15.84
CA GLY A 273 -9.38 -20.82 -17.18
C GLY A 273 -9.27 -22.04 -18.10
N VAL A 274 -9.93 -21.92 -19.25
CA VAL A 274 -10.01 -22.97 -20.28
C VAL A 274 -9.48 -22.41 -21.60
N HIS A 275 -8.53 -23.10 -22.20
CA HIS A 275 -7.99 -22.78 -23.52
C HIS A 275 -9.10 -22.84 -24.57
N ALA A 276 -9.34 -21.73 -25.25
CA ALA A 276 -10.53 -21.51 -26.05
C ALA A 276 -10.54 -22.36 -27.34
N LEU A 277 -9.39 -22.79 -27.84
CA LEU A 277 -9.32 -23.62 -29.05
C LEU A 277 -9.45 -25.12 -28.72
N THR A 278 -8.73 -25.59 -27.69
CA THR A 278 -8.64 -27.03 -27.37
C THR A 278 -9.67 -27.48 -26.33
N GLY A 279 -10.20 -26.58 -25.51
CA GLY A 279 -11.07 -26.91 -24.39
C GLY A 279 -10.32 -27.52 -23.20
N GLU A 280 -8.99 -27.49 -23.22
CA GLU A 280 -8.14 -27.95 -22.13
C GLU A 280 -8.03 -26.88 -21.03
N TRP A 281 -7.82 -27.32 -19.80
CA TRP A 281 -7.60 -26.45 -18.66
C TRP A 281 -6.22 -25.80 -18.76
N LEU A 282 -6.16 -24.50 -18.46
CA LEU A 282 -4.90 -23.81 -18.27
C LEU A 282 -4.36 -24.12 -16.86
N THR A 283 -3.13 -24.61 -16.77
CA THR A 283 -2.40 -24.85 -15.51
C THR A 283 -1.00 -24.25 -15.62
N ALA A 284 -0.29 -24.07 -14.50
CA ALA A 284 1.07 -23.54 -14.48
C ALA A 284 2.06 -24.41 -15.27
N ASP A 285 1.76 -25.71 -15.42
CA ASP A 285 2.55 -26.66 -16.21
C ASP A 285 2.10 -26.73 -17.69
N GLY A 286 1.11 -25.93 -18.12
CA GLY A 286 0.63 -25.84 -19.49
C GLY A 286 -0.84 -26.26 -19.66
N LEU A 287 -1.18 -26.85 -20.80
CA LEU A 287 -2.55 -27.31 -21.07
C LEU A 287 -2.77 -28.72 -20.52
N SER A 288 -3.91 -28.93 -19.86
CA SER A 288 -4.30 -30.23 -19.31
C SER A 288 -5.75 -30.61 -19.63
N SER A 289 -5.96 -31.86 -20.02
CA SER A 289 -7.32 -32.39 -20.24
C SER A 289 -8.13 -32.57 -18.94
N THR A 290 -7.46 -32.61 -17.78
CA THR A 290 -8.07 -32.83 -16.46
C THR A 290 -7.58 -31.81 -15.43
N LEU A 291 -8.43 -31.47 -14.45
CA LEU A 291 -8.01 -30.63 -13.33
C LEU A 291 -7.19 -31.45 -12.32
N PRO A 292 -6.15 -30.85 -11.72
CA PRO A 292 -5.47 -31.45 -10.58
C PRO A 292 -6.42 -31.66 -9.40
N ASN A 293 -6.22 -32.75 -8.67
CA ASN A 293 -6.96 -33.07 -7.45
C ASN A 293 -5.96 -33.24 -6.30
N GLN A 294 -5.62 -32.14 -5.64
CA GLN A 294 -4.64 -32.13 -4.55
C GLN A 294 -5.34 -32.06 -3.19
N PRO A 295 -5.22 -33.09 -2.33
CA PRO A 295 -5.82 -33.06 -1.01
C PRO A 295 -5.08 -32.09 -0.07
N ILE A 296 -5.82 -31.48 0.86
CA ILE A 296 -5.24 -30.68 1.94
C ILE A 296 -4.43 -31.61 2.83
N THR A 297 -3.11 -31.50 2.76
CA THR A 297 -2.17 -32.34 3.49
C THR A 297 -1.24 -31.44 4.29
N PRO A 298 -1.08 -31.64 5.61
CA PRO A 298 -0.19 -30.81 6.40
C PRO A 298 1.28 -31.03 5.99
N ILE A 299 2.15 -30.03 6.17
CA ILE A 299 3.59 -30.14 5.86
C ILE A 299 4.23 -31.28 6.68
N VAL A 300 3.79 -31.42 7.93
CA VAL A 300 4.10 -32.54 8.83
C VAL A 300 2.85 -32.90 9.62
N THR A 301 2.67 -34.17 9.96
CA THR A 301 1.52 -34.63 10.74
C THR A 301 1.63 -34.26 12.22
N ASP A 302 2.83 -34.39 12.77
CA ASP A 302 3.10 -34.18 14.19
C ASP A 302 3.82 -32.85 14.44
N PRO A 303 3.50 -32.13 15.52
CA PRO A 303 4.21 -30.91 15.90
C PRO A 303 5.71 -31.16 16.05
N LEU A 304 6.53 -30.36 15.38
CA LEU A 304 7.97 -30.34 15.59
C LEU A 304 8.30 -29.41 16.77
N ALA A 305 9.39 -29.69 17.48
CA ALA A 305 9.83 -28.86 18.58
C ALA A 305 10.28 -27.48 18.08
N ALA A 306 9.91 -26.44 18.84
CA ALA A 306 10.43 -25.09 18.63
C ALA A 306 11.96 -25.07 18.75
N LYS A 307 12.62 -24.13 18.06
CA LYS A 307 14.09 -24.00 18.08
C LYS A 307 14.60 -23.64 19.47
N GLN A 308 13.95 -22.68 20.14
CA GLN A 308 14.32 -22.25 21.49
C GLN A 308 13.15 -21.58 22.21
N GLN A 309 12.81 -22.05 23.40
CA GLN A 309 11.69 -21.50 24.16
C GLN A 309 12.05 -20.15 24.81
N ASN A 310 11.18 -19.15 24.66
CA ASN A 310 11.21 -17.85 25.32
C ASN A 310 12.59 -17.17 25.26
N ILE A 311 13.01 -16.80 24.05
CA ILE A 311 14.31 -16.19 23.82
C ILE A 311 14.39 -14.76 24.39
N THR A 312 15.60 -14.35 24.76
CA THR A 312 15.93 -12.96 25.15
C THR A 312 16.42 -12.15 23.96
N SER A 313 16.48 -10.82 24.10
CA SER A 313 17.05 -9.93 23.07
C SER A 313 18.49 -10.31 22.70
N ASP A 314 19.32 -10.66 23.67
CA ASP A 314 20.71 -11.09 23.41
C ASP A 314 20.77 -12.40 22.61
N GLN A 315 19.85 -13.32 22.88
CA GLN A 315 19.72 -14.57 22.13
C GLN A 315 19.21 -14.31 20.71
N ALA A 316 18.24 -13.41 20.54
CA ALA A 316 17.76 -12.97 19.23
C ALA A 316 18.91 -12.36 18.41
N GLN A 317 19.72 -11.49 19.03
CA GLN A 317 20.88 -10.89 18.39
C GLN A 317 21.91 -11.95 17.97
N ALA A 318 22.21 -12.93 18.83
CA ALA A 318 23.14 -14.01 18.50
C ALA A 318 22.64 -14.89 17.34
N ILE A 319 21.33 -15.19 17.30
CA ILE A 319 20.70 -15.91 16.17
C ILE A 319 20.86 -15.09 14.88
N ALA A 320 20.57 -13.79 14.93
CA ALA A 320 20.69 -12.89 13.79
C ALA A 320 22.14 -12.81 13.27
N GLN A 321 23.12 -12.62 14.15
CA GLN A 321 24.54 -12.57 13.80
C GLN A 321 25.00 -13.84 13.08
N LYS A 322 24.53 -15.00 13.55
CA LYS A 322 24.87 -16.30 12.95
C LYS A 322 24.21 -16.48 11.57
N LEU A 323 22.92 -16.19 11.47
CA LEU A 323 22.16 -16.36 10.21
C LEU A 323 22.65 -15.41 9.11
N LEU A 324 22.93 -14.16 9.48
CA LEU A 324 23.22 -13.07 8.54
C LEU A 324 24.71 -12.89 8.26
N ALA A 325 25.58 -13.71 8.85
CA ALA A 325 27.01 -13.68 8.61
C ALA A 325 27.33 -13.66 7.10
N THR A 326 28.39 -12.94 6.74
CA THR A 326 28.88 -12.82 5.36
C THR A 326 30.40 -12.92 5.34
N ASP A 327 30.92 -13.59 4.31
CA ASP A 327 32.34 -13.72 3.99
C ASP A 327 32.73 -12.89 2.76
N LYS A 328 31.78 -12.13 2.18
CA LYS A 328 32.02 -11.24 1.04
C LYS A 328 33.06 -10.18 1.41
N LYS A 329 34.18 -10.15 0.68
CA LYS A 329 35.27 -9.18 0.90
C LYS A 329 34.77 -7.74 0.73
N GLY A 330 35.07 -6.89 1.69
CA GLY A 330 34.68 -5.48 1.65
C GLY A 330 33.22 -5.22 2.03
N VAL A 331 32.50 -6.26 2.48
CA VAL A 331 31.17 -6.16 3.07
C VAL A 331 31.25 -6.42 4.57
N THR A 332 30.59 -5.59 5.36
CA THR A 332 30.47 -5.78 6.81
C THR A 332 29.00 -5.85 7.19
N LEU A 333 28.60 -6.86 7.97
CA LEU A 333 27.28 -6.92 8.60
C LEU A 333 27.25 -5.97 9.82
N GLU A 334 26.24 -5.13 9.87
CA GLU A 334 25.89 -4.29 11.00
C GLU A 334 24.46 -4.64 11.45
N ILE A 335 24.29 -4.94 12.74
CA ILE A 335 22.96 -5.02 13.37
C ILE A 335 22.72 -3.67 14.00
N GLU A 336 21.77 -2.92 13.46
CA GLU A 336 21.49 -1.54 13.86
C GLU A 336 20.60 -1.50 15.10
N SER A 337 19.61 -2.41 15.19
CA SER A 337 18.74 -2.51 16.35
C SER A 337 18.15 -3.90 16.53
N VAL A 338 17.85 -4.24 17.78
CA VAL A 338 17.05 -5.41 18.19
C VAL A 338 15.96 -4.89 19.12
N GLN A 339 14.71 -4.95 18.68
CA GLN A 339 13.58 -4.40 19.42
C GLN A 339 12.54 -5.47 19.70
N GLU A 340 12.08 -5.54 20.95
CA GLU A 340 10.88 -6.32 21.26
C GLU A 340 9.64 -5.53 20.84
N THR A 341 8.75 -6.18 20.09
CA THR A 341 7.50 -5.59 19.62
C THR A 341 6.44 -6.68 19.44
N THR A 342 5.25 -6.28 19.04
CA THR A 342 4.14 -7.17 18.69
C THR A 342 3.87 -7.02 17.20
N THR A 343 3.48 -8.07 16.49
CA THR A 343 3.05 -7.97 15.09
C THR A 343 1.62 -7.43 14.99
N GLU A 344 1.19 -7.04 13.79
CA GLU A 344 -0.22 -6.67 13.53
C GLU A 344 -1.22 -7.78 13.88
N THR A 345 -0.77 -9.03 13.96
CA THR A 345 -1.60 -10.19 14.34
C THR A 345 -1.55 -10.53 15.83
N GLY A 346 -0.93 -9.67 16.65
CA GLY A 346 -0.87 -9.81 18.11
C GLY A 346 0.28 -10.69 18.62
N LYS A 347 1.21 -11.15 17.77
CA LYS A 347 2.33 -12.01 18.18
C LYS A 347 3.52 -11.21 18.71
N ALA A 348 4.05 -11.56 19.88
CA ALA A 348 5.27 -10.97 20.44
C ALA A 348 6.54 -11.48 19.72
N VAL A 349 7.39 -10.55 19.28
CA VAL A 349 8.55 -10.82 18.41
C VAL A 349 9.75 -9.96 18.76
N PHE A 350 10.92 -10.38 18.29
CA PHE A 350 12.10 -9.52 18.14
C PHE A 350 12.22 -9.06 16.69
N ASN A 351 12.14 -7.75 16.49
CA ASN A 351 12.34 -7.07 15.23
C ASN A 351 13.78 -6.58 15.13
N ILE A 352 14.55 -7.10 14.17
CA ILE A 352 15.98 -6.85 14.05
C ILE A 352 16.24 -6.10 12.76
N GLN A 353 16.71 -4.86 12.87
CA GLN A 353 17.18 -4.07 11.72
C GLN A 353 18.66 -4.34 11.50
N TYR A 354 19.02 -4.68 10.26
CA TYR A 354 20.40 -4.96 9.90
C TYR A 354 20.75 -4.38 8.54
N MET A 355 22.04 -4.12 8.34
CA MET A 355 22.58 -3.62 7.09
C MET A 355 23.91 -4.25 6.74
N TYR A 356 24.09 -4.58 5.47
CA TYR A 356 25.38 -4.89 4.89
C TYR A 356 26.03 -3.61 4.35
N ARG A 357 27.09 -3.14 5.00
CA ARG A 357 27.89 -1.96 4.61
C ARG A 357 28.93 -2.34 3.56
N HIS A 358 29.11 -1.50 2.55
CA HIS A 358 30.15 -1.61 1.52
C HIS A 358 30.66 -0.20 1.12
N LYS A 359 31.70 -0.11 0.28
CA LYS A 359 32.51 1.12 0.10
C LYS A 359 31.73 2.44 -0.01
N ASN A 360 30.66 2.48 -0.80
CA ASN A 360 29.92 3.70 -1.10
C ASN A 360 28.45 3.67 -0.61
N GLY A 361 28.07 2.71 0.23
CA GLY A 361 26.67 2.53 0.59
C GLY A 361 26.39 1.38 1.55
N GLY A 362 25.13 0.97 1.62
CA GLY A 362 24.69 -0.17 2.39
C GLY A 362 23.31 -0.65 1.96
N SER A 363 23.09 -1.95 2.09
CA SER A 363 21.80 -2.59 1.80
C SER A 363 21.31 -3.26 3.07
N GLY A 364 20.18 -2.80 3.58
CA GLY A 364 19.59 -3.29 4.83
C GLY A 364 18.11 -3.61 4.71
N THR A 365 17.65 -4.47 5.62
CA THR A 365 16.26 -4.88 5.77
C THR A 365 16.02 -5.37 7.21
N THR A 366 14.89 -6.01 7.46
CA THR A 366 14.47 -6.49 8.76
C THR A 366 14.42 -8.02 8.80
N LEU A 367 14.86 -8.58 9.93
CA LEU A 367 14.68 -9.98 10.32
C LEU A 367 13.72 -10.02 11.53
N THR A 368 12.74 -10.90 11.51
CA THR A 368 11.81 -11.05 12.65
C THR A 368 11.91 -12.46 13.23
N ILE A 369 12.08 -12.53 14.54
CA ILE A 369 12.19 -13.79 15.30
C ILE A 369 11.04 -13.86 16.30
N ASP A 370 10.34 -14.99 16.33
CA ASP A 370 9.32 -15.28 17.35
C ASP A 370 9.97 -15.34 18.73
N LYS A 371 9.47 -14.51 19.67
CA LYS A 371 10.02 -14.44 21.03
C LYS A 371 9.80 -15.74 21.81
N LYS A 372 8.67 -16.41 21.61
CA LYS A 372 8.29 -17.64 22.33
C LYS A 372 9.02 -18.86 21.78
N THR A 373 9.28 -18.93 20.48
CA THR A 373 9.82 -20.15 19.84
C THR A 373 11.25 -20.03 19.30
N GLY A 374 11.82 -18.82 19.25
CA GLY A 374 13.16 -18.57 18.72
C GLY A 374 13.27 -18.87 17.22
N GLU A 375 12.13 -18.91 16.54
CA GLU A 375 12.00 -19.26 15.12
C GLU A 375 12.01 -18.02 14.25
N ILE A 376 12.55 -18.16 13.03
CA ILE A 376 12.61 -17.07 12.07
C ILE A 376 11.29 -17.05 11.32
N ILE A 377 10.54 -15.97 11.49
CA ILE A 377 9.19 -15.81 10.92
C ILE A 377 9.13 -14.75 9.83
N ASN A 378 10.16 -13.91 9.68
CA ASN A 378 10.31 -13.04 8.51
C ASN A 378 11.79 -12.88 8.15
N HIS A 379 12.15 -13.23 6.93
CA HIS A 379 13.51 -13.13 6.41
C HIS A 379 13.48 -12.87 4.90
N SER A 380 14.37 -12.00 4.44
CA SER A 380 14.68 -11.80 3.02
C SER A 380 16.19 -11.80 2.85
N ASP A 381 16.70 -12.59 1.90
CA ASP A 381 18.11 -12.58 1.54
C ASP A 381 18.39 -11.45 0.55
N ILE A 382 18.96 -10.37 1.07
CA ILE A 382 19.34 -9.18 0.30
C ILE A 382 20.79 -9.20 -0.14
N ARG A 383 21.52 -10.32 0.00
CA ARG A 383 22.94 -10.40 -0.38
C ARG A 383 23.17 -10.30 -1.89
N ASN A 384 22.14 -10.53 -2.69
CA ASN A 384 22.15 -10.32 -4.14
C ASN A 384 22.20 -8.83 -4.50
N ASN A 385 21.76 -7.94 -3.60
CA ASN A 385 21.82 -6.48 -3.78
C ASN A 385 23.20 -5.90 -3.43
N LEU A 386 24.15 -6.75 -3.04
CA LEU A 386 25.53 -6.37 -2.78
C LEU A 386 26.26 -6.56 -4.11
N GLU A 387 26.42 -5.49 -4.89
CA GLU A 387 27.11 -5.47 -6.18
C GLU A 387 28.35 -6.37 -6.17
N VAL A 388 28.19 -7.55 -6.75
CA VAL A 388 29.28 -8.45 -7.11
C VAL A 388 28.99 -8.82 -8.54
N GLU A 389 29.93 -8.54 -9.44
CA GLU A 389 29.95 -9.17 -10.76
C GLU A 389 29.82 -10.67 -10.54
N GLU A 390 28.65 -11.25 -10.80
CA GLU A 390 28.55 -12.68 -10.94
C GLU A 390 29.23 -13.05 -12.26
N ASP A 391 30.27 -13.85 -12.14
CA ASP A 391 30.85 -14.60 -13.23
C ASP A 391 29.72 -15.43 -13.85
N SER A 392 29.18 -14.96 -14.98
CA SER A 392 28.16 -15.65 -15.75
C SER A 392 28.78 -16.85 -16.46
N SER A 393 29.20 -17.85 -15.69
CA SER A 393 29.85 -19.06 -16.19
C SER A 393 29.32 -20.29 -15.47
N ASN A 394 28.13 -20.70 -15.89
CA ASN A 394 27.78 -22.06 -16.36
C ASN A 394 26.26 -22.25 -16.23
N ALA A 395 25.64 -22.71 -17.32
CA ALA A 395 24.25 -23.14 -17.35
C ALA A 395 24.11 -24.44 -16.53
N GLU A 396 23.98 -24.32 -15.21
CA GLU A 396 23.40 -25.37 -14.40
C GLU A 396 21.92 -25.53 -14.77
N ALA A 397 21.41 -26.77 -14.77
CA ALA A 397 20.01 -27.03 -15.04
C ALA A 397 19.15 -26.44 -13.92
N GLU A 398 18.12 -25.66 -14.29
CA GLU A 398 17.16 -25.10 -13.33
C GLU A 398 16.36 -26.21 -12.64
N LEU A 399 16.04 -25.99 -11.36
CA LEU A 399 15.17 -26.85 -10.59
C LEU A 399 13.78 -26.89 -11.20
N THR A 400 13.22 -28.10 -11.21
CA THR A 400 11.78 -28.28 -11.40
C THR A 400 11.01 -27.67 -10.22
N ARG A 401 9.76 -27.27 -10.46
CA ARG A 401 8.86 -26.76 -9.41
C ARG A 401 8.74 -27.73 -8.23
N GLN A 402 8.71 -29.04 -8.48
CA GLN A 402 8.64 -30.05 -7.42
C GLN A 402 9.91 -30.09 -6.56
N GLN A 403 11.09 -29.99 -7.17
CA GLN A 403 12.35 -29.92 -6.42
C GLN A 403 12.46 -28.62 -5.62
N ALA A 404 11.98 -27.50 -6.18
CA ALA A 404 11.90 -26.23 -5.47
C ALA A 404 10.91 -26.30 -4.28
N LEU A 405 9.78 -27.00 -4.42
CA LEU A 405 8.83 -27.23 -3.32
C LEU A 405 9.46 -28.04 -2.19
N GLU A 406 10.24 -29.08 -2.52
CA GLU A 406 10.97 -29.88 -1.52
C GLU A 406 11.97 -29.01 -0.72
N LYS A 407 12.65 -28.07 -1.40
CA LYS A 407 13.51 -27.07 -0.75
C LYS A 407 12.71 -26.13 0.15
N ALA A 408 11.59 -25.58 -0.34
CA ALA A 408 10.73 -24.71 0.44
C ALA A 408 10.21 -25.40 1.73
N VAL A 409 9.76 -26.65 1.62
CA VAL A 409 9.34 -27.47 2.77
C VAL A 409 10.49 -27.68 3.76
N ALA A 410 11.72 -27.92 3.27
CA ALA A 410 12.88 -28.05 4.12
C ALA A 410 13.17 -26.75 4.90
N TYR A 411 13.06 -25.58 4.25
CA TYR A 411 13.24 -24.30 4.92
C TYR A 411 12.19 -24.02 6.00
N VAL A 412 10.92 -24.34 5.76
CA VAL A 412 9.89 -24.21 6.81
C VAL A 412 10.24 -25.07 8.02
N LYS A 413 10.67 -26.32 7.81
CA LYS A 413 11.09 -27.23 8.89
C LYS A 413 12.35 -26.76 9.62
N GLU A 414 13.25 -26.05 8.95
CA GLU A 414 14.49 -25.55 9.54
C GLU A 414 14.30 -24.26 10.32
N LEU A 415 13.51 -23.33 9.78
CA LEU A 415 13.40 -21.96 10.28
C LEU A 415 12.22 -21.76 11.22
N ALA A 416 11.09 -22.43 10.96
CA ALA A 416 9.85 -22.34 11.73
C ALA A 416 9.22 -23.73 12.00
N PRO A 417 9.97 -24.71 12.56
CA PRO A 417 9.50 -26.08 12.74
C PRO A 417 8.17 -26.19 13.50
N SER A 418 7.99 -25.41 14.56
CA SER A 418 6.78 -25.48 15.41
C SER A 418 5.50 -25.13 14.66
N TYR A 419 5.62 -24.32 13.61
CA TYR A 419 4.51 -23.93 12.74
C TYR A 419 4.13 -25.04 11.76
N ALA A 420 5.09 -25.86 11.30
CA ALA A 420 4.92 -26.72 10.13
C ALA A 420 3.66 -27.63 10.17
N HIS A 421 3.27 -28.14 11.34
CA HIS A 421 2.09 -29.01 11.48
C HIS A 421 0.75 -28.30 11.29
N GLN A 422 0.74 -26.97 11.41
CA GLN A 422 -0.46 -26.14 11.30
C GLN A 422 -0.75 -25.73 9.86
N TYR A 423 0.17 -25.94 8.92
CA TYR A 423 0.07 -25.45 7.55
C TYR A 423 0.04 -26.60 6.54
N ALA A 424 -0.71 -26.41 5.46
CA ALA A 424 -0.84 -27.33 4.35
C ALA A 424 0.34 -27.20 3.39
N LEU A 425 0.72 -28.30 2.75
CA LEU A 425 1.37 -28.23 1.44
C LEU A 425 0.50 -27.38 0.49
N PRO A 426 1.11 -26.63 -0.46
CA PRO A 426 0.37 -25.73 -1.33
C PRO A 426 -0.76 -26.45 -2.06
N VAL A 427 -2.00 -25.99 -1.86
CA VAL A 427 -3.21 -26.52 -2.52
C VAL A 427 -3.41 -25.95 -3.92
N ASN A 428 -2.68 -24.88 -4.23
CA ASN A 428 -2.59 -24.22 -5.52
C ASN A 428 -1.19 -24.40 -6.09
N GLU A 429 -1.03 -24.13 -7.38
CA GLU A 429 0.29 -24.03 -7.98
C GLU A 429 1.06 -22.86 -7.38
N GLY A 430 2.22 -23.17 -6.82
CA GLY A 430 3.28 -22.21 -6.57
C GLY A 430 3.68 -21.54 -7.88
N VAL A 431 3.89 -20.24 -7.80
CA VAL A 431 4.06 -19.35 -8.95
C VAL A 431 5.55 -19.33 -9.32
N TYR A 432 5.86 -19.49 -10.59
CA TYR A 432 7.20 -19.20 -11.10
C TYR A 432 7.29 -17.71 -11.41
N GLU A 433 8.14 -17.01 -10.66
CA GLU A 433 8.38 -15.59 -10.80
C GLU A 433 9.57 -15.39 -11.75
N LYS A 434 9.26 -14.83 -12.93
CA LYS A 434 10.24 -14.70 -14.02
C LYS A 434 11.28 -13.59 -13.74
N TYR A 435 10.91 -12.52 -13.04
CA TYR A 435 11.78 -11.39 -12.78
C TYR A 435 13.01 -11.79 -11.96
N ASN A 436 12.80 -12.56 -10.90
CA ASN A 436 13.76 -13.05 -9.94
C ASN A 436 14.27 -14.46 -10.28
N ASN A 437 13.70 -15.10 -11.31
CA ASN A 437 13.93 -16.50 -11.64
C ASN A 437 13.78 -17.39 -10.39
N SER A 438 12.60 -17.35 -9.77
CA SER A 438 12.34 -17.98 -8.48
C SER A 438 10.96 -18.67 -8.45
N TYR A 439 10.75 -19.52 -7.44
CA TYR A 439 9.47 -20.14 -7.17
C TYR A 439 8.91 -19.65 -5.84
N ASP A 440 7.67 -19.16 -5.88
CA ASP A 440 6.89 -18.75 -4.73
C ASP A 440 5.91 -19.84 -4.32
N PHE A 441 5.98 -20.26 -3.06
CA PHE A 441 5.07 -21.25 -2.47
C PHE A 441 4.31 -20.64 -1.30
N THR A 442 2.99 -20.83 -1.31
CA THR A 442 2.10 -20.45 -0.21
C THR A 442 1.59 -21.70 0.49
N PHE A 443 1.90 -21.83 1.77
CA PHE A 443 1.41 -22.87 2.67
C PHE A 443 0.31 -22.25 3.53
N GLN A 444 -0.96 -22.60 3.29
CA GLN A 444 -2.09 -22.04 4.04
C GLN A 444 -2.29 -22.76 5.37
N ARG A 445 -2.70 -22.05 6.41
CA ARG A 445 -3.04 -22.68 7.69
C ARG A 445 -4.21 -23.64 7.52
N ILE A 446 -4.20 -24.74 8.26
CA ILE A 446 -5.30 -25.70 8.31
C ILE A 446 -5.90 -25.70 9.72
N VAL A 447 -7.22 -25.54 9.79
CA VAL A 447 -7.99 -25.66 11.03
C VAL A 447 -9.22 -26.51 10.74
N ASN A 448 -9.47 -27.55 11.54
CA ASN A 448 -10.61 -28.47 11.37
C ASN A 448 -10.71 -29.09 9.95
N GLY A 449 -9.57 -29.29 9.28
CA GLY A 449 -9.50 -29.80 7.90
C GLY A 449 -9.81 -28.77 6.81
N LEU A 450 -10.00 -27.49 7.16
CA LEU A 450 -10.27 -26.39 6.24
C LEU A 450 -9.04 -25.48 6.14
N THR A 451 -8.79 -24.92 4.95
CA THR A 451 -7.76 -23.88 4.78
C THR A 451 -8.23 -22.55 5.36
N VAL A 452 -7.27 -21.71 5.74
CA VAL A 452 -7.52 -20.34 6.22
C VAL A 452 -6.93 -19.34 5.23
N ALA A 453 -7.78 -18.58 4.56
CA ALA A 453 -7.38 -17.44 3.74
C ALA A 453 -6.97 -16.27 4.65
N GLY A 454 -5.78 -15.73 4.42
CA GLY A 454 -5.18 -14.67 5.22
C GLY A 454 -4.24 -15.16 6.32
N ASP A 455 -4.07 -16.46 6.54
CA ASP A 455 -3.08 -17.02 7.49
C ASP A 455 -2.23 -18.07 6.77
N GLN A 456 -0.96 -17.74 6.49
CA GLN A 456 -0.12 -18.51 5.57
C GLN A 456 1.38 -18.32 5.83
N ILE A 457 2.16 -19.32 5.41
CA ILE A 457 3.61 -19.20 5.23
C ILE A 457 3.88 -19.01 3.74
N THR A 458 4.66 -18.00 3.39
CA THR A 458 5.15 -17.78 2.02
C THR A 458 6.64 -18.02 1.98
N VAL A 459 7.11 -18.78 0.98
CA VAL A 459 8.53 -19.10 0.79
C VAL A 459 8.91 -18.87 -0.67
N ASN A 460 9.90 -18.03 -0.90
CA ASN A 460 10.50 -17.81 -2.21
C ASN A 460 11.88 -18.49 -2.27
N VAL A 461 12.11 -19.30 -3.31
CA VAL A 461 13.41 -19.97 -3.53
C VAL A 461 13.90 -19.71 -4.95
N ASP A 462 15.21 -19.53 -5.12
CA ASP A 462 15.77 -19.34 -6.45
C ASP A 462 15.63 -20.62 -7.30
N ALA A 463 15.34 -20.46 -8.59
CA ALA A 463 15.10 -21.60 -9.47
C ALA A 463 16.38 -22.33 -9.90
N LYS A 464 17.59 -21.80 -9.64
CA LYS A 464 18.85 -22.44 -10.07
C LYS A 464 19.29 -23.51 -9.07
N LYS A 465 19.40 -23.14 -7.79
CA LYS A 465 19.97 -23.94 -6.71
C LYS A 465 18.98 -24.19 -5.57
N GLY A 466 17.87 -23.45 -5.55
CA GLY A 466 16.86 -23.57 -4.51
C GLY A 466 17.32 -22.99 -3.18
N ASN A 467 18.18 -21.96 -3.19
CA ASN A 467 18.49 -21.18 -2.01
C ASN A 467 17.26 -20.37 -1.60
N LEU A 468 17.11 -20.17 -0.29
CA LEU A 468 16.07 -19.33 0.26
C LEU A 468 16.30 -17.86 -0.11
N LEU A 469 15.33 -17.26 -0.80
CA LEU A 469 15.32 -15.83 -1.08
C LEU A 469 14.45 -15.09 -0.06
N SER A 470 13.31 -15.66 0.33
CA SER A 470 12.51 -15.10 1.42
C SER A 470 11.64 -16.15 2.11
N LEU A 471 11.35 -15.91 3.39
CA LEU A 471 10.36 -16.63 4.17
C LEU A 471 9.56 -15.64 5.01
N ASN A 472 8.25 -15.75 4.98
CA ASN A 472 7.33 -14.98 5.81
C ASN A 472 6.26 -15.91 6.39
N VAL A 473 6.12 -15.93 7.72
CA VAL A 473 5.10 -16.66 8.47
C VAL A 473 4.11 -15.61 8.99
N HIS A 474 2.98 -15.50 8.33
CA HIS A 474 1.89 -14.63 8.74
C HIS A 474 0.83 -15.44 9.47
N SER A 475 0.83 -15.35 10.80
CA SER A 475 -0.03 -16.19 11.65
C SER A 475 -0.81 -15.36 12.66
N TYR A 476 -2.09 -15.68 12.86
CA TYR A 476 -2.92 -15.07 13.89
C TYR A 476 -2.96 -15.92 15.17
N GLU A 477 -2.77 -15.28 16.33
CA GLU A 477 -2.87 -15.93 17.64
C GLU A 477 -4.23 -15.71 18.28
N ASN A 478 -4.65 -16.65 19.13
CA ASN A 478 -5.90 -16.57 19.91
C ASN A 478 -7.18 -16.38 19.08
N VAL A 479 -7.17 -16.87 17.85
CA VAL A 479 -8.32 -16.82 16.94
C VAL A 479 -9.43 -17.76 17.39
N GLU A 480 -10.65 -17.26 17.49
CA GLU A 480 -11.85 -18.08 17.61
C GLU A 480 -12.32 -18.56 16.24
N TRP A 481 -12.37 -19.87 16.06
CA TRP A 481 -12.77 -20.48 14.79
C TRP A 481 -14.26 -20.85 14.81
N PRO A 482 -15.11 -20.23 13.98
CA PRO A 482 -16.52 -20.55 13.96
C PRO A 482 -16.75 -22.02 13.56
N ALA A 483 -17.70 -22.66 14.22
CA ALA A 483 -18.11 -24.01 13.88
C ALA A 483 -18.83 -24.04 12.52
N ALA A 484 -18.58 -25.10 11.74
CA ALA A 484 -19.26 -25.36 10.47
C ALA A 484 -20.66 -25.97 10.69
N THR A 485 -21.47 -25.31 11.52
CA THR A 485 -22.85 -25.70 11.84
C THR A 485 -23.84 -24.67 11.32
N GLY A 486 -24.99 -25.12 10.80
CA GLY A 486 -25.99 -24.23 10.22
C GLY A 486 -25.53 -23.49 8.95
N ILE A 487 -24.51 -24.02 8.27
CA ILE A 487 -24.04 -23.51 6.98
C ILE A 487 -24.79 -24.16 5.82
N LEU A 488 -24.79 -23.50 4.67
CA LEU A 488 -25.21 -24.08 3.40
C LEU A 488 -24.42 -25.36 3.11
N THR A 489 -25.07 -26.33 2.48
CA THR A 489 -24.38 -27.51 1.96
C THR A 489 -23.49 -27.13 0.78
N GLN A 490 -22.46 -27.94 0.52
CA GLN A 490 -21.60 -27.77 -0.67
C GLN A 490 -22.42 -27.72 -1.97
N GLN A 491 -23.51 -28.50 -2.07
CA GLN A 491 -24.36 -28.54 -3.26
C GLN A 491 -25.13 -27.23 -3.46
N GLU A 492 -25.69 -26.67 -2.38
CA GLU A 492 -26.39 -25.38 -2.42
C GLU A 492 -25.43 -24.25 -2.78
N ALA A 493 -24.27 -24.18 -2.14
CA ALA A 493 -23.25 -23.19 -2.45
C ALA A 493 -22.74 -23.32 -3.90
N THR A 494 -22.51 -24.55 -4.38
CA THR A 494 -22.10 -24.79 -5.77
C THR A 494 -23.16 -24.30 -6.76
N LYS A 495 -24.45 -24.47 -6.45
CA LYS A 495 -25.54 -23.93 -7.27
C LYS A 495 -25.52 -22.41 -7.32
N LEU A 496 -25.27 -21.74 -6.19
CA LEU A 496 -25.14 -20.28 -6.15
C LEU A 496 -23.97 -19.78 -7.00
N LEU A 497 -22.80 -20.43 -6.90
CA LEU A 497 -21.64 -20.11 -7.75
C LEU A 497 -21.96 -20.29 -9.24
N LYS A 498 -22.58 -21.41 -9.63
CA LYS A 498 -22.99 -21.68 -11.03
C LYS A 498 -23.92 -20.60 -11.57
N ASN A 499 -24.86 -20.12 -10.76
CA ASN A 499 -25.82 -19.10 -11.18
C ASN A 499 -25.19 -17.73 -11.42
N GLN A 500 -23.99 -17.48 -10.88
CA GLN A 500 -23.25 -16.22 -11.01
C GLN A 500 -21.98 -16.39 -11.85
N LEU A 501 -21.81 -17.54 -12.53
CA LEU A 501 -20.68 -17.80 -13.41
C LEU A 501 -20.86 -17.02 -14.72
N ASN A 502 -19.85 -16.22 -15.04
CA ASN A 502 -19.63 -15.59 -16.33
C ASN A 502 -18.26 -16.03 -16.90
N LEU A 503 -18.09 -16.04 -18.22
CA LEU A 503 -16.82 -16.33 -18.87
C LEU A 503 -16.30 -15.08 -19.58
N LYS A 504 -15.15 -14.57 -19.13
CA LYS A 504 -14.44 -13.48 -19.83
C LYS A 504 -13.40 -14.07 -20.78
N LEU A 505 -13.46 -13.73 -22.06
CA LEU A 505 -12.47 -14.15 -23.05
C LEU A 505 -11.28 -13.19 -23.02
N GLN A 506 -10.06 -13.72 -22.95
CA GLN A 506 -8.83 -12.93 -22.96
C GLN A 506 -7.67 -13.67 -23.63
N TYR A 507 -6.69 -12.91 -24.12
CA TYR A 507 -5.40 -13.41 -24.57
C TYR A 507 -4.42 -13.42 -23.39
N ILE A 508 -3.87 -14.60 -23.06
CA ILE A 508 -2.92 -14.81 -21.96
C ILE A 508 -1.60 -15.31 -22.52
N ASN A 509 -0.50 -14.71 -22.10
CA ASN A 509 0.84 -15.25 -22.35
C ASN A 509 1.16 -16.27 -21.26
N HIS A 510 1.28 -17.55 -21.63
CA HIS A 510 1.62 -18.60 -20.68
C HIS A 510 2.94 -19.26 -21.09
N PRO A 511 4.01 -19.23 -20.27
CA PRO A 511 5.36 -19.63 -20.70
C PRO A 511 5.49 -21.11 -21.07
N LYS A 512 4.56 -21.96 -20.61
CA LYS A 512 4.50 -23.40 -20.92
C LYS A 512 3.48 -23.77 -22.02
N VAL A 513 2.75 -22.80 -22.57
CA VAL A 513 1.85 -23.03 -23.70
C VAL A 513 2.49 -22.44 -24.95
N GLU A 514 2.83 -23.30 -25.91
CA GLU A 514 3.68 -22.98 -27.05
C GLU A 514 5.04 -22.38 -26.66
N ASN A 515 5.12 -21.04 -26.57
CA ASN A 515 6.33 -20.29 -26.25
C ASN A 515 5.97 -18.89 -25.71
N GLU A 516 6.94 -18.21 -25.12
CA GLU A 516 6.76 -16.88 -24.49
C GLU A 516 6.38 -15.74 -25.46
N GLN A 517 6.40 -15.95 -26.77
CA GLN A 517 5.95 -14.98 -27.79
C GLN A 517 4.55 -15.30 -28.31
N HIS A 518 3.85 -16.26 -27.70
CA HIS A 518 2.51 -16.64 -28.09
C HIS A 518 1.50 -16.25 -27.00
N TYR A 519 0.40 -15.63 -27.43
CA TYR A 519 -0.77 -15.39 -26.59
C TYR A 519 -1.87 -16.40 -26.94
N SER A 520 -2.16 -17.26 -25.97
CA SER A 520 -3.26 -18.21 -26.05
C SER A 520 -4.58 -17.55 -25.72
N LEU A 521 -5.64 -17.94 -26.44
CA LEU A 521 -6.98 -17.46 -26.18
C LEU A 521 -7.60 -18.31 -25.06
N VAL A 522 -8.09 -17.67 -23.99
CA VAL A 522 -8.55 -18.35 -22.77
C VAL A 522 -9.89 -17.78 -22.33
N TYR A 523 -10.85 -18.67 -22.04
CA TYR A 523 -12.06 -18.33 -21.30
C TYR A 523 -11.77 -18.39 -19.80
N GLN A 524 -11.85 -17.25 -19.14
CA GLN A 524 -11.61 -17.05 -17.72
C GLN A 524 -12.95 -17.03 -16.96
N PRO A 525 -13.20 -17.99 -16.06
CA PRO A 525 -14.35 -17.93 -15.17
C PRO A 525 -14.27 -16.72 -14.22
N VAL A 526 -15.36 -15.97 -14.15
CA VAL A 526 -15.58 -14.89 -13.19
C VAL A 526 -16.90 -15.12 -12.50
N PHE A 527 -16.96 -14.86 -11.20
CA PHE A 527 -18.15 -15.08 -10.38
C PHE A 527 -18.63 -13.75 -9.84
N LYS A 528 -19.92 -13.43 -10.01
CA LYS A 528 -20.49 -12.15 -9.51
C LYS A 528 -19.73 -10.91 -10.03
N GLU A 529 -19.17 -11.00 -11.24
CA GLU A 529 -18.34 -9.97 -11.89
C GLU A 529 -17.04 -9.59 -11.17
N ASP A 530 -16.67 -10.26 -10.08
CA ASP A 530 -15.45 -10.01 -9.31
C ASP A 530 -14.68 -11.33 -9.03
N PRO A 531 -13.40 -11.45 -9.42
CA PRO A 531 -12.61 -12.66 -9.17
C PRO A 531 -12.37 -12.98 -7.68
N TYR A 532 -12.58 -12.04 -6.77
CA TYR A 532 -12.35 -12.16 -5.31
C TYR A 532 -13.64 -12.27 -4.50
N ALA A 533 -14.82 -12.23 -5.15
CA ALA A 533 -16.09 -12.42 -4.48
C ALA A 533 -16.21 -13.84 -3.93
N VAL A 534 -16.63 -13.95 -2.66
CA VAL A 534 -16.88 -15.23 -1.99
C VAL A 534 -18.30 -15.25 -1.44
N LEU A 535 -18.82 -16.43 -1.10
CA LEU A 535 -20.13 -16.59 -0.47
C LEU A 535 -19.97 -16.79 1.04
N ASP A 536 -20.70 -16.04 1.84
CA ASP A 536 -20.86 -16.35 3.27
C ASP A 536 -21.48 -17.74 3.41
N ALA A 537 -20.84 -18.63 4.17
CA ALA A 537 -21.29 -20.01 4.26
C ALA A 537 -22.59 -20.18 5.05
N LYS A 538 -22.95 -19.23 5.93
CA LYS A 538 -24.19 -19.29 6.72
C LYS A 538 -25.34 -18.65 5.97
N THR A 539 -25.15 -17.47 5.38
CA THR A 539 -26.24 -16.70 4.78
C THR A 539 -26.39 -16.95 3.28
N GLY A 540 -25.31 -17.33 2.59
CA GLY A 540 -25.27 -17.41 1.12
C GLY A 540 -25.17 -16.05 0.44
N GLU A 541 -24.94 -14.98 1.20
CA GLU A 541 -24.72 -13.63 0.66
C GLU A 541 -23.31 -13.52 0.09
N TRP A 542 -23.16 -12.71 -0.96
CA TRP A 542 -21.84 -12.45 -1.53
C TRP A 542 -21.09 -11.44 -0.67
N ILE A 543 -19.87 -11.81 -0.31
CA ILE A 543 -18.89 -10.95 0.34
C ILE A 543 -17.86 -10.58 -0.71
N ASN A 544 -17.79 -9.30 -1.03
CA ASN A 544 -16.69 -8.75 -1.80
C ASN A 544 -15.70 -8.06 -0.83
N PRO A 545 -14.41 -8.46 -0.81
CA PRO A 545 -13.37 -7.74 -0.04
C PRO A 545 -13.37 -6.22 -0.26
N TYR A 546 -13.72 -5.80 -1.47
CA TYR A 546 -13.62 -4.41 -1.92
C TYR A 546 -14.92 -3.62 -1.73
N ASP A 547 -16.07 -4.29 -1.56
CA ASP A 547 -17.35 -3.62 -1.28
C ASP A 547 -17.42 -3.05 0.15
N MET A 548 -16.45 -3.35 1.03
CA MET A 548 -16.36 -2.69 2.35
C MET A 548 -16.18 -1.17 2.24
N ALA A 549 -15.70 -0.65 1.11
CA ALA A 549 -15.65 0.78 0.80
C ALA A 549 -16.93 1.31 0.10
N ASN A 550 -17.71 0.44 -0.54
CA ASN A 550 -18.80 0.77 -1.46
C ASN A 550 -20.16 0.17 -1.05
N SER A 551 -20.41 -0.08 0.25
CA SER A 551 -21.76 -0.44 0.68
C SER A 551 -22.75 0.63 0.20
N ASP A 552 -24.00 0.23 -0.13
CA ASP A 552 -25.13 1.12 -0.42
C ASP A 552 -25.40 2.03 0.80
N LYS A 553 -24.55 3.04 0.99
CA LYS A 553 -24.67 4.01 2.06
C LYS A 553 -25.71 5.04 1.62
N PRO A 554 -26.61 5.44 2.53
CA PRO A 554 -27.67 6.38 2.17
C PRO A 554 -27.07 7.72 1.79
N THR A 555 -27.65 8.36 0.78
CA THR A 555 -27.34 9.76 0.45
C THR A 555 -28.05 10.66 1.46
N ILE A 556 -27.26 11.44 2.20
CA ILE A 556 -27.75 12.38 3.20
C ILE A 556 -27.94 13.76 2.54
N GLU A 557 -29.17 14.27 2.61
CA GLU A 557 -29.51 15.61 2.14
C GLU A 557 -29.29 16.64 3.25
N HIS A 558 -28.67 17.77 2.93
CA HIS A 558 -28.53 18.91 3.82
C HIS A 558 -28.32 20.20 3.01
N PRO A 559 -28.91 21.36 3.37
CA PRO A 559 -28.85 22.57 2.57
C PRO A 559 -27.43 23.09 2.25
N THR A 560 -26.46 22.82 3.13
CA THR A 560 -25.11 23.39 3.04
C THR A 560 -23.97 22.39 3.25
N ALA A 561 -24.27 21.15 3.66
CA ALA A 561 -23.25 20.19 4.12
C ALA A 561 -23.40 18.80 3.50
N ALA A 562 -24.29 18.65 2.51
CA ALA A 562 -24.58 17.35 1.91
C ALA A 562 -23.32 16.71 1.31
N GLU A 563 -22.51 17.49 0.60
CA GLU A 563 -21.29 16.99 -0.04
C GLU A 563 -20.28 16.46 0.99
N GLU A 564 -19.99 17.25 2.03
CA GLU A 564 -19.06 16.88 3.09
C GLU A 564 -19.56 15.68 3.91
N LEU A 565 -20.84 15.66 4.29
CA LEU A 565 -21.43 14.56 5.04
C LEU A 565 -21.37 13.26 4.26
N ASN A 566 -21.79 13.29 2.99
CA ASN A 566 -21.75 12.11 2.16
C ASN A 566 -20.32 11.61 1.94
N TYR A 567 -19.35 12.50 1.74
CA TYR A 567 -17.95 12.07 1.64
C TYR A 567 -17.48 11.35 2.92
N LEU A 568 -17.71 11.94 4.10
CA LEU A 568 -17.27 11.34 5.37
C LEU A 568 -17.95 9.99 5.63
N ILE A 569 -19.22 9.83 5.25
CA ILE A 569 -19.96 8.58 5.35
C ILE A 569 -19.40 7.54 4.37
N HIS A 570 -19.24 7.89 3.10
CA HIS A 570 -18.67 6.99 2.08
C HIS A 570 -17.26 6.54 2.45
N ALA A 571 -16.42 7.46 2.94
CA ALA A 571 -15.07 7.17 3.42
C ALA A 571 -15.01 6.35 4.73
N GLY A 572 -16.16 6.07 5.38
CA GLY A 572 -16.21 5.33 6.65
C GLY A 572 -15.65 6.11 7.85
N ILE A 573 -15.48 7.42 7.69
CA ILE A 573 -15.02 8.33 8.74
C ILE A 573 -16.16 8.61 9.72
N LEU A 574 -17.36 8.82 9.18
CA LEU A 574 -18.59 9.08 9.91
C LEU A 574 -19.57 7.91 9.72
N GLY A 575 -20.16 7.41 10.80
CA GLY A 575 -21.26 6.45 10.70
C GLY A 575 -22.54 7.13 10.22
N GLY A 576 -23.32 6.46 9.38
CA GLY A 576 -24.61 6.98 8.92
C GLY A 576 -25.48 5.90 8.32
N ASP A 577 -26.76 5.92 8.68
CA ASP A 577 -27.84 5.14 8.07
C ASP A 577 -28.98 6.08 7.61
N GLU A 578 -30.08 5.53 7.09
CA GLU A 578 -31.21 6.33 6.59
C GLU A 578 -31.86 7.21 7.68
N THR A 579 -31.57 6.95 8.96
CA THR A 579 -32.09 7.71 10.11
C THR A 579 -31.10 8.76 10.61
N PHE A 580 -29.94 8.89 9.98
CA PHE A 580 -28.91 9.86 10.35
C PHE A 580 -29.46 11.29 10.30
N ASN A 581 -29.31 12.03 11.40
CA ASN A 581 -29.75 13.42 11.52
C ASN A 581 -28.54 14.38 11.49
N PRO A 582 -28.30 15.10 10.37
CA PRO A 582 -27.19 16.04 10.24
C PRO A 582 -27.19 17.17 11.27
N ASP A 583 -28.36 17.58 11.74
CA ASP A 583 -28.55 18.69 12.68
C ASP A 583 -28.49 18.25 14.15
N ALA A 584 -28.24 16.97 14.42
CA ALA A 584 -28.09 16.48 15.79
C ALA A 584 -26.77 16.97 16.40
N PRO A 585 -26.75 17.33 17.71
CA PRO A 585 -25.53 17.61 18.44
C PRO A 585 -24.54 16.43 18.40
N VAL A 586 -23.27 16.72 18.16
CA VAL A 586 -22.18 15.73 18.21
C VAL A 586 -21.57 15.67 19.61
N THR A 587 -21.30 14.46 20.08
CA THR A 587 -20.58 14.26 21.35
C THR A 587 -19.09 14.54 21.17
N LYS A 588 -18.38 14.82 22.26
CA LYS A 588 -16.92 15.02 22.24
C LYS A 588 -16.19 13.78 21.73
N GLU A 589 -16.62 12.59 22.14
CA GLU A 589 -16.06 11.34 21.64
C GLU A 589 -16.20 11.20 20.13
N GLU A 590 -17.41 11.38 19.60
CA GLU A 590 -17.64 11.19 18.18
C GLU A 590 -16.93 12.26 17.36
N ALA A 591 -16.98 13.52 17.79
CA ALA A 591 -16.24 14.59 17.14
C ALA A 591 -14.73 14.34 17.10
N LEU A 592 -14.16 13.84 18.20
CA LEU A 592 -12.75 13.45 18.25
C LEU A 592 -12.45 12.35 17.22
N LYS A 593 -13.24 11.28 17.21
CA LYS A 593 -13.07 10.16 16.26
C LYS A 593 -13.15 10.64 14.81
N VAL A 594 -14.15 11.43 14.46
CA VAL A 594 -14.36 11.95 13.10
C VAL A 594 -13.21 12.87 12.69
N ILE A 595 -12.81 13.84 13.54
CA ILE A 595 -11.67 14.72 13.24
C ILE A 595 -10.39 13.91 13.03
N MET A 596 -10.08 13.00 13.96
CA MET A 596 -8.84 12.23 13.89
C MET A 596 -8.81 11.32 12.67
N LYS A 597 -9.88 10.53 12.41
CA LYS A 597 -9.99 9.71 11.20
C LYS A 597 -9.89 10.51 9.90
N SER A 598 -10.26 11.80 9.93
CA SER A 598 -10.20 12.67 8.77
C SER A 598 -8.80 13.17 8.42
N VAL A 599 -7.92 13.36 9.40
CA VAL A 599 -6.63 14.07 9.21
C VAL A 599 -5.39 13.32 9.71
N THR A 600 -5.56 12.18 10.37
CA THR A 600 -4.46 11.26 10.76
C THR A 600 -4.83 9.83 10.41
N TYR A 601 -3.83 9.06 10.02
CA TYR A 601 -3.96 7.62 10.03
C TYR A 601 -3.99 7.13 11.48
N MET A 602 -4.92 6.25 11.79
CA MET A 602 -5.07 5.65 13.11
C MET A 602 -4.41 4.26 13.19
N TYR A 603 -3.55 3.91 12.23
CA TYR A 603 -2.84 2.63 12.23
C TYR A 603 -2.10 2.44 13.55
N SER A 604 -2.46 1.39 14.28
CA SER A 604 -1.61 0.82 15.32
C SER A 604 -0.42 0.18 14.61
N ASP A 605 0.64 0.94 14.34
CA ASP A 605 1.91 0.37 13.92
C ASP A 605 2.71 0.03 15.18
N PRO A 606 2.83 -1.24 15.57
CA PRO A 606 3.60 -1.64 16.74
C PRO A 606 5.12 -1.38 16.61
N ARG A 607 5.63 -0.99 15.42
CA ARG A 607 7.00 -0.44 15.26
C ARG A 607 7.15 0.93 15.90
N TYR A 608 6.04 1.65 16.09
CA TYR A 608 5.92 2.76 17.01
C TYR A 608 5.31 2.23 18.29
N ASN A 609 6.09 1.44 19.03
CA ASN A 609 5.83 1.21 20.45
C ASN A 609 5.86 2.59 21.13
N GLU A 610 4.71 3.27 21.17
CA GLU A 610 4.48 4.52 21.91
C GLU A 610 4.44 4.22 23.41
N ASN A 611 5.47 3.54 23.91
CA ASN A 611 5.70 3.25 25.33
C ASN A 611 6.19 4.48 26.09
N GLU A 612 5.99 5.69 25.57
CA GLU A 612 5.78 6.82 26.46
C GLU A 612 4.35 6.72 26.96
N THR A 613 4.18 5.96 28.04
CA THR A 613 3.03 6.06 28.92
C THR A 613 2.85 7.55 29.19
N MET A 614 1.94 8.21 28.49
CA MET A 614 1.59 9.60 28.76
C MET A 614 0.94 9.57 30.13
N SER A 615 1.75 9.75 31.17
CA SER A 615 1.39 9.76 32.59
C SER A 615 0.43 10.90 32.96
N GLN A 616 -0.15 11.57 31.95
CA GLN A 616 -1.08 12.68 32.04
C GLN A 616 -2.23 12.53 31.02
N SER A 617 -2.85 11.36 30.90
CA SER A 617 -4.14 11.24 30.22
C SER A 617 -5.30 11.73 31.11
N PHE A 618 -6.49 11.86 30.53
CA PHE A 618 -7.71 12.13 31.27
C PHE A 618 -8.07 10.96 32.19
N THR A 619 -8.53 11.24 33.41
CA THR A 619 -8.80 10.21 34.44
C THR A 619 -9.98 9.30 34.10
N ASP A 620 -10.88 9.75 33.21
CA ASP A 620 -12.06 9.03 32.73
C ASP A 620 -11.81 8.24 31.44
N ILE A 621 -10.61 8.31 30.86
CA ILE A 621 -10.24 7.59 29.63
C ILE A 621 -9.10 6.61 29.96
N THR A 622 -9.48 5.37 30.28
CA THR A 622 -8.53 4.27 30.55
C THR A 622 -8.09 3.59 29.25
N PRO A 623 -7.01 2.76 29.27
CA PRO A 623 -6.55 2.02 28.08
C PRO A 623 -7.64 1.18 27.38
N ASP A 624 -8.60 0.66 28.13
CA ASP A 624 -9.71 -0.15 27.60
C ASP A 624 -10.87 0.71 27.03
N HIS A 625 -10.81 2.04 27.12
CA HIS A 625 -11.87 2.91 26.63
C HIS A 625 -11.83 2.98 25.09
N PRO A 626 -12.97 2.94 24.37
CA PRO A 626 -13.04 3.02 22.90
C PRO A 626 -12.42 4.27 22.25
N SER A 627 -12.04 5.26 23.05
CA SER A 627 -11.51 6.57 22.62
C SER A 627 -10.07 6.77 23.05
N TYR A 628 -9.47 5.80 23.75
CA TYR A 628 -8.14 5.93 24.35
C TYR A 628 -7.07 6.25 23.31
N GLN A 629 -7.03 5.49 22.21
CA GLN A 629 -6.04 5.70 21.15
C GLN A 629 -6.23 7.08 20.48
N PHE A 630 -7.47 7.49 20.22
CA PHE A 630 -7.79 8.80 19.65
C PHE A 630 -7.37 9.95 20.57
N VAL A 631 -7.63 9.82 21.88
CA VAL A 631 -7.25 10.81 22.89
C VAL A 631 -5.74 10.93 23.00
N THR A 632 -5.03 9.82 23.11
CA THR A 632 -3.57 9.78 23.19
C THR A 632 -2.94 10.43 21.97
N ARG A 633 -3.42 10.07 20.77
CA ARG A 633 -2.97 10.67 19.51
C ARG A 633 -3.25 12.17 19.45
N ALA A 634 -4.45 12.60 19.83
CA ALA A 634 -4.83 14.02 19.78
C ALA A 634 -4.05 14.89 20.78
N LEU A 635 -3.69 14.36 21.94
CA LEU A 635 -2.77 15.00 22.89
C LEU A 635 -1.36 15.13 22.29
N LYS A 636 -0.83 14.06 21.67
CA LYS A 636 0.48 14.08 20.99
C LYS A 636 0.54 15.11 19.86
N MET A 637 -0.55 15.24 19.10
CA MET A 637 -0.67 16.23 18.02
C MET A 637 -0.93 17.66 18.53
N GLY A 638 -1.16 17.85 19.83
CA GLY A 638 -1.45 19.16 20.44
C GLY A 638 -2.87 19.68 20.21
N MET A 639 -3.76 18.85 19.67
CA MET A 639 -5.20 19.15 19.52
C MET A 639 -5.89 19.22 20.87
N LEU A 640 -5.55 18.28 21.76
CA LEU A 640 -6.02 18.25 23.15
C LEU A 640 -4.90 18.67 24.10
N ASP A 641 -5.30 19.14 25.27
CA ASP A 641 -4.44 19.29 26.44
C ASP A 641 -5.15 18.72 27.66
N ALA A 642 -4.38 18.16 28.59
CA ALA A 642 -4.91 17.53 29.80
C ALA A 642 -5.26 18.55 30.91
N SER A 643 -5.53 19.82 30.57
CA SER A 643 -5.77 20.86 31.58
C SER A 643 -7.03 20.61 32.42
N THR A 644 -8.02 19.89 31.87
CA THR A 644 -9.33 19.69 32.51
C THR A 644 -9.45 18.46 33.38
N LYS A 645 -8.40 17.65 33.57
CA LYS A 645 -8.38 16.34 34.27
C LYS A 645 -9.32 15.26 33.71
N THR A 646 -10.53 15.61 33.25
CA THR A 646 -11.48 14.71 32.58
C THR A 646 -11.77 15.18 31.14
N PHE A 647 -12.10 14.22 30.27
CA PHE A 647 -12.46 14.45 28.87
C PHE A 647 -13.97 14.65 28.70
N ASN A 648 -14.78 13.91 29.48
CA ASN A 648 -16.24 13.88 29.41
C ASN A 648 -16.76 13.46 28.03
N ALA A 649 -16.40 12.25 27.60
CA ALA A 649 -16.66 11.68 26.27
C ALA A 649 -18.09 11.86 25.73
N THR A 650 -19.11 11.69 26.59
CA THR A 650 -20.53 11.71 26.21
C THR A 650 -21.17 13.10 26.18
N ALA A 651 -20.46 14.15 26.64
CA ALA A 651 -20.96 15.52 26.59
C ALA A 651 -20.98 16.04 25.15
N SER A 652 -21.95 16.90 24.81
CA SER A 652 -21.96 17.62 23.53
C SER A 652 -20.73 18.53 23.39
N LEU A 653 -20.20 18.65 22.18
CA LEU A 653 -19.12 19.58 21.86
C LEU A 653 -19.69 20.98 21.60
N SER A 654 -19.15 22.02 22.23
CA SER A 654 -19.53 23.41 21.96
C SER A 654 -18.64 24.09 20.91
N ASN A 655 -19.14 25.16 20.28
CA ASN A 655 -18.37 25.94 19.29
C ASN A 655 -17.02 26.44 19.80
N GLN A 656 -16.94 26.92 21.04
CA GLN A 656 -15.67 27.38 21.62
C GLN A 656 -14.68 26.23 21.91
N GLU A 657 -15.19 25.03 22.20
CA GLU A 657 -14.35 23.83 22.40
C GLU A 657 -13.84 23.30 21.07
N LEU A 658 -14.70 23.28 20.04
CA LEU A 658 -14.27 22.97 18.67
C LEU A 658 -13.19 23.95 18.19
N ALA A 659 -13.36 25.26 18.44
CA ALA A 659 -12.34 26.26 18.15
C ALA A 659 -11.00 25.94 18.82
N LYS A 660 -11.03 25.52 20.09
CA LYS A 660 -9.82 25.07 20.81
C LYS A 660 -9.15 23.89 20.11
N TRP A 661 -9.92 22.89 19.72
CA TRP A 661 -9.41 21.66 19.09
C TRP A 661 -8.77 21.93 17.73
N VAL A 662 -9.46 22.65 16.84
CA VAL A 662 -8.96 22.91 15.48
C VAL A 662 -7.71 23.81 15.48
N VAL A 663 -7.64 24.80 16.39
CA VAL A 663 -6.46 25.66 16.56
C VAL A 663 -5.29 24.89 17.20
N GLY A 664 -5.60 23.98 18.14
CA GLY A 664 -4.62 23.06 18.72
C GLY A 664 -4.00 22.15 17.65
N MET A 665 -4.84 21.58 16.77
CA MET A 665 -4.39 20.75 15.64
C MET A 665 -3.43 21.51 14.70
N LEU A 666 -3.63 22.81 14.52
CA LEU A 666 -2.72 23.69 13.77
C LEU A 666 -1.44 24.08 14.54
N LYS A 667 -1.20 23.50 15.72
CA LYS A 667 -0.06 23.78 16.61
C LYS A 667 0.01 25.24 17.09
N LEU A 668 -1.14 25.92 17.15
CA LEU A 668 -1.23 27.34 17.54
C LEU A 668 -1.61 27.55 19.01
N HIS A 669 -1.65 26.49 19.80
CA HIS A 669 -2.02 26.49 21.22
C HIS A 669 -1.31 27.60 22.03
N ASN A 670 0.02 27.69 21.94
CA ASN A 670 0.82 28.65 22.71
C ASN A 670 0.45 30.11 22.42
N VAL A 671 0.09 30.42 21.17
CA VAL A 671 -0.28 31.78 20.76
C VAL A 671 -1.74 32.07 21.11
N ALA A 672 -2.61 31.05 21.04
CA ALA A 672 -4.02 31.14 21.41
C ALA A 672 -4.23 31.37 22.92
N GLN A 673 -3.30 30.90 23.77
CA GLN A 673 -3.35 31.10 25.22
C GLN A 673 -3.19 32.57 25.65
N LEU A 674 -2.61 33.44 24.81
CA LEU A 674 -2.41 34.86 25.08
C LEU A 674 -3.72 35.66 25.02
N SER A 675 -4.75 35.22 25.75
CA SER A 675 -6.14 35.62 25.57
C SER A 675 -6.40 37.13 25.67
N ASP A 676 -5.58 37.84 26.43
CA ASP A 676 -5.73 39.28 26.67
C ASP A 676 -5.38 40.16 25.45
N ILE A 677 -4.69 39.62 24.44
CA ILE A 677 -4.34 40.37 23.22
C ILE A 677 -5.40 40.29 22.12
N TYR A 678 -6.40 39.41 22.28
CA TYR A 678 -7.39 39.14 21.24
C TYR A 678 -8.68 39.92 21.45
N GLU A 679 -9.07 40.65 20.41
CA GLU A 679 -10.35 41.35 20.33
C GLU A 679 -11.35 40.55 19.48
N LEU A 680 -12.57 40.40 19.97
CA LEU A 680 -13.67 39.73 19.28
C LEU A 680 -14.76 40.76 19.00
N ASN A 681 -14.94 41.11 17.73
CA ASN A 681 -15.86 42.14 17.27
C ASN A 681 -17.24 41.56 16.90
N TYR A 682 -17.81 40.75 17.79
CA TYR A 682 -19.09 40.06 17.60
C TYR A 682 -20.08 40.42 18.70
N SER A 683 -21.37 40.39 18.37
CA SER A 683 -22.43 40.86 19.28
C SER A 683 -22.53 40.03 20.57
N ASP A 684 -22.08 38.78 20.56
CA ASP A 684 -22.08 37.82 21.67
C ASP A 684 -20.68 37.47 22.19
N ALA A 685 -19.66 38.27 21.83
CA ALA A 685 -18.27 38.04 22.25
C ALA A 685 -18.05 37.96 23.76
N GLY A 686 -18.95 38.54 24.56
CA GLY A 686 -18.94 38.45 26.03
C GLY A 686 -19.32 37.07 26.59
N GLN A 687 -19.85 36.16 25.76
CA GLN A 687 -20.19 34.78 26.16
C GLN A 687 -19.01 33.81 26.01
N VAL A 688 -17.90 34.23 25.41
CA VAL A 688 -16.70 33.41 25.23
C VAL A 688 -15.94 33.32 26.55
N ASP A 689 -15.55 32.11 26.96
CA ASP A 689 -14.73 31.95 28.16
C ASP A 689 -13.37 32.63 27.99
N GLN A 690 -12.90 33.34 29.02
CA GLN A 690 -11.70 34.16 28.93
C GLN A 690 -10.48 33.36 28.47
N ASN A 691 -10.30 32.13 28.95
CA ASN A 691 -9.19 31.25 28.59
C ASN A 691 -9.30 30.64 27.17
N LEU A 692 -10.47 30.73 26.53
CA LEU A 692 -10.71 30.26 25.16
C LEU A 692 -10.74 31.40 24.15
N ARG A 693 -10.62 32.65 24.60
CA ARG A 693 -10.79 33.84 23.75
C ARG A 693 -9.85 33.87 22.56
N GLY A 694 -8.56 33.56 22.76
CA GLY A 694 -7.60 33.53 21.66
C GLY A 694 -7.84 32.37 20.68
N TYR A 695 -8.31 31.22 21.16
CA TYR A 695 -8.69 30.10 20.27
C TYR A 695 -9.88 30.46 19.39
N VAL A 696 -10.92 31.06 19.98
CA VAL A 696 -12.08 31.54 19.23
C VAL A 696 -11.67 32.62 18.23
N ALA A 697 -10.84 33.58 18.62
CA ALA A 697 -10.37 34.63 17.71
C ALA A 697 -9.59 34.06 16.52
N LEU A 698 -8.68 33.12 16.75
CA LEU A 698 -7.92 32.46 15.69
C LEU A 698 -8.82 31.60 14.80
N ALA A 699 -9.68 30.76 15.37
CA ALA A 699 -10.53 29.86 14.60
C ALA A 699 -11.45 30.61 13.64
N TYR A 700 -12.07 31.70 14.08
CA TYR A 700 -12.92 32.53 13.23
C TYR A 700 -12.11 33.43 12.29
N GLY A 701 -10.99 34.01 12.76
CA GLY A 701 -10.12 34.85 11.93
C GLY A 701 -9.45 34.08 10.79
N MET A 702 -9.22 32.78 10.97
CA MET A 702 -8.67 31.88 9.95
C MET A 702 -9.75 31.25 9.06
N GLY A 703 -11.03 31.49 9.36
CA GLY A 703 -12.17 30.93 8.62
C GLY A 703 -12.36 29.42 8.84
N LEU A 704 -11.90 28.86 9.96
CA LEU A 704 -12.20 27.47 10.34
C LEU A 704 -13.66 27.37 10.77
N LEU A 705 -14.08 28.27 11.66
CA LEU A 705 -15.47 28.46 12.07
C LEU A 705 -15.99 29.78 11.48
N GLU A 706 -17.29 29.84 11.23
CA GLU A 706 -17.95 31.02 10.65
C GLU A 706 -19.03 31.56 11.58
N ALA A 707 -19.13 32.89 11.63
CA ALA A 707 -20.16 33.57 12.40
C ALA A 707 -21.42 33.77 11.57
N GLU A 708 -22.59 33.58 12.17
CA GLU A 708 -23.89 33.81 11.54
C GLU A 708 -24.50 35.09 12.10
N ASN A 709 -24.94 36.01 11.23
CA ASN A 709 -25.60 37.26 11.65
C ASN A 709 -24.82 38.04 12.73
N ASN A 710 -23.49 38.09 12.61
CA ASN A 710 -22.59 38.74 13.58
C ASN A 710 -22.60 38.11 14.99
N GLN A 711 -22.85 36.80 15.08
CA GLN A 711 -22.81 36.00 16.31
C GLN A 711 -21.89 34.79 16.17
N LEU A 712 -21.08 34.55 17.21
CA LEU A 712 -20.18 33.40 17.35
C LEU A 712 -20.90 32.16 17.90
N LYS A 713 -21.98 32.35 18.66
CA LYS A 713 -22.72 31.32 19.39
C LYS A 713 -21.78 30.37 20.17
N PRO A 714 -20.90 30.88 21.06
CA PRO A 714 -19.78 30.09 21.59
C PRO A 714 -20.20 28.90 22.46
N LYS A 715 -21.39 28.97 23.07
CA LYS A 715 -21.96 27.91 23.92
C LYS A 715 -22.91 26.96 23.18
N SER A 716 -23.23 27.24 21.92
CA SER A 716 -24.08 26.35 21.13
C SER A 716 -23.37 25.03 20.87
N GLU A 717 -24.16 23.96 20.86
CA GLU A 717 -23.70 22.62 20.50
C GLU A 717 -23.39 22.56 19.01
N VAL A 718 -22.30 21.88 18.66
CA VAL A 718 -21.88 21.62 17.29
C VAL A 718 -22.73 20.48 16.74
N THR A 719 -23.25 20.64 15.52
CA THR A 719 -23.96 19.58 14.80
C THR A 719 -23.02 18.75 13.93
N TYR A 720 -23.45 17.56 13.48
CA TYR A 720 -22.68 16.79 12.51
C TYR A 720 -22.43 17.56 11.20
N ALA A 721 -23.43 18.29 10.70
CA ALA A 721 -23.30 19.13 9.51
C ALA A 721 -22.21 20.20 9.67
N GLN A 722 -22.21 20.91 10.81
CA GLN A 722 -21.18 21.92 11.11
C GLN A 722 -19.80 21.29 11.25
N LEU A 723 -19.70 20.15 11.94
CA LEU A 723 -18.44 19.44 12.11
C LEU A 723 -17.85 19.03 10.76
N ALA A 724 -18.66 18.48 9.85
CA ALA A 724 -18.23 18.06 8.53
C ALA A 724 -17.59 19.20 7.74
N GLN A 725 -18.23 20.38 7.72
CA GLN A 725 -17.71 21.56 7.04
C GLN A 725 -16.40 22.09 7.67
N VAL A 726 -16.33 22.13 9.00
CA VAL A 726 -15.13 22.59 9.73
C VAL A 726 -13.93 21.69 9.46
N ILE A 727 -14.14 20.37 9.36
CA ILE A 727 -13.08 19.41 9.09
C ILE A 727 -12.46 19.63 7.71
N ILE A 728 -13.26 19.91 6.67
CA ILE A 728 -12.71 20.22 5.33
C ILE A 728 -11.83 21.46 5.38
N ARG A 729 -12.30 22.53 6.06
CA ARG A 729 -11.53 23.77 6.24
C ARG A 729 -10.26 23.56 7.04
N LEU A 730 -10.33 22.72 8.08
CA LEU A 730 -9.16 22.32 8.87
C LEU A 730 -8.13 21.62 7.99
N ALA A 731 -8.53 20.67 7.15
CA ALA A 731 -7.63 19.95 6.26
C ALA A 731 -6.91 20.91 5.28
N TYR A 732 -7.62 21.90 4.75
CA TYR A 732 -7.00 22.97 3.93
C TYR A 732 -5.96 23.76 4.70
N LYS A 733 -6.27 24.18 5.94
CA LYS A 733 -5.31 24.90 6.77
C LYS A 733 -4.13 24.03 7.16
N MET A 734 -4.33 22.76 7.49
CA MET A 734 -3.23 21.83 7.76
C MET A 734 -2.28 21.71 6.56
N ASN A 735 -2.82 21.61 5.34
CA ASN A 735 -2.01 21.61 4.12
C ASN A 735 -1.27 22.95 3.91
N GLU A 736 -1.95 24.08 4.07
CA GLU A 736 -1.38 25.43 3.95
C GLU A 736 -0.19 25.63 4.91
N TYR A 737 -0.36 25.24 6.18
CA TYR A 737 0.65 25.36 7.23
C TYR A 737 1.62 24.19 7.31
N GLN A 738 1.52 23.19 6.43
CA GLN A 738 2.41 22.01 6.39
C GLN A 738 2.42 21.26 7.73
N ILE A 739 1.24 21.04 8.31
CA ILE A 739 1.07 20.26 9.53
C ILE A 739 1.11 18.78 9.19
N ASP A 740 2.06 18.05 9.77
CA ASP A 740 2.18 16.61 9.59
C ASP A 740 0.95 15.84 10.12
N SER A 741 0.52 14.83 9.36
CA SER A 741 -0.55 13.90 9.72
C SER A 741 -0.07 12.68 10.54
N TYR A 742 1.20 12.66 10.98
CA TYR A 742 1.91 11.50 11.57
C TYR A 742 2.29 11.65 13.04
#